data_AF-A0A126T3E1-F1
#
_entry.id   AF-A0A126T3E1-F1
#
_cell.length_a   1.000
_cell.length_b   1.000
_cell.length_c   1.000
_cell.angle_alpha   90.00
_cell.angle_beta   90.00
_cell.angle_gamma   90.00
#
_symmetry.space_group_name_H-M   'P 1'
#
loop_
_entity.id
_entity.type
_entity.pdbx_description
1 polymer ?
#
loop_
_entity_poly.entity_id
_entity_poly.type
_entity_poly.pdbx_seq_one_letter_code
_entity_poly.pdbx_strand_id
1 'polypeptide(L)'
;MIPEDDATIIKSQDDDLTRIKAPPYLRVLDANPALDGKFNDDYSLRGAVGVGGGGQVLLGFDERIGREVAIKELLDQAANQDAELNARFLREARITGRLEHPGIVPVYDLGKKQSGAPYYVMRLVRGDTLAKALKACNTEVLPEHALSRRLSLLDRLIDVCEAVAYAHSKGVIHRDIKPGNIVLGPFGETIVLDWGLAKVENEADLTPLMSAAPSKPDDDADLTRIGDILGTPAYMAPEQANPDFGVVDTRSDVFALGCILYYLLAGHPPLRGSADDILEQLSSLAPMPSARDPKLPMPSELIAICDKALAKDKSLRFPNAAALADELRAYRDGRLVSAYAYSRGELLRRFIARNKIALVASLAVLLAILIGAGLAFKFGVEAHKARDLAVAEGEIVKQEKQRVERALADVTRISNQNLTAANQAAASILGNINEIRMGMQQAADSLRSNAELVASAGLLESLRQRYPRAESFATTRAPGTVVAVAPAKYRQALGADTSQLEHNRMTLERGVPILSRIYQAPEGFPAVTLVVPIKQGKTIPGFISMRIKPTDFLAGLLVADTQTEKRSVWVVQDDGLLLYDTDPREIGLNLFREERFNQIPELRQLAEKIAEQDAGVGFYQSQPAGQDQPSRQIAAWVSLRPAENRGWKVVVLEAW
;
A
#
# COMPACT_ATOMS: atom_id res chain seq x y z
N MET A 1 13.70 -19.73 -66.39
CA MET A 1 12.28 -19.35 -66.42
C MET A 1 12.06 -18.26 -65.39
N ILE A 2 11.85 -17.04 -65.87
CA ILE A 2 11.21 -15.87 -65.22
C ILE A 2 9.70 -16.01 -65.54
N PRO A 3 8.71 -15.62 -64.69
CA PRO A 3 8.40 -14.24 -64.18
C PRO A 3 8.16 -14.13 -62.65
N GLU A 4 8.51 -13.02 -61.94
CA GLU A 4 7.88 -11.65 -61.89
C GLU A 4 6.40 -11.75 -61.46
N ASP A 5 5.80 -11.09 -60.47
CA ASP A 5 6.01 -9.93 -59.58
C ASP A 5 5.29 -10.29 -58.24
N ASP A 6 5.46 -9.71 -57.05
CA ASP A 6 5.16 -8.31 -56.71
C ASP A 6 5.56 -8.11 -55.22
N ALA A 7 6.76 -7.57 -54.98
CA ALA A 7 7.23 -7.17 -53.67
C ALA A 7 7.04 -5.67 -53.53
N THR A 8 5.86 -5.24 -53.09
CA THR A 8 5.58 -3.82 -52.87
C THR A 8 6.22 -3.36 -51.56
N ILE A 9 7.46 -2.88 -51.69
CA ILE A 9 8.15 -2.01 -50.74
C ILE A 9 7.26 -0.77 -50.54
N ILE A 10 6.69 -0.62 -49.35
CA ILE A 10 6.09 0.65 -48.91
C ILE A 10 7.24 1.65 -48.79
N LYS A 11 7.46 2.44 -49.85
CA LYS A 11 8.25 3.67 -49.80
C LYS A 11 7.60 4.60 -48.78
N SER A 12 8.37 5.06 -47.80
CA SER A 12 8.02 6.24 -47.03
C SER A 12 7.83 7.40 -48.01
N GLN A 13 6.62 7.98 -48.05
CA GLN A 13 6.44 9.30 -48.61
C GLN A 13 7.30 10.25 -47.78
N ASP A 14 8.32 10.82 -48.41
CA ASP A 14 9.08 11.97 -47.93
C ASP A 14 8.10 13.13 -47.72
N ASP A 15 7.60 13.25 -46.49
CA ASP A 15 6.80 14.39 -46.02
C ASP A 15 7.72 15.44 -45.38
N ASP A 16 8.90 15.66 -45.96
CA ASP A 16 9.82 16.72 -45.56
C ASP A 16 9.44 18.04 -46.25
N LEU A 17 8.31 18.60 -45.82
CA LEU A 17 7.80 19.93 -46.21
C LEU A 17 8.72 21.10 -45.77
N THR A 18 9.91 20.81 -45.21
CA THR A 18 10.88 21.82 -44.78
C THR A 18 11.96 22.13 -45.83
N ARG A 19 12.04 21.35 -46.92
CA ARG A 19 12.98 21.62 -48.02
C ARG A 19 12.39 22.60 -49.04
N ILE A 20 12.48 23.88 -48.72
CA ILE A 20 12.36 24.94 -49.72
C ILE A 20 13.50 24.76 -50.74
N LYS A 21 13.19 24.31 -51.95
CA LYS A 21 14.05 24.58 -53.12
C LYS A 21 14.17 26.10 -53.22
N ALA A 22 15.38 26.64 -53.03
CA ALA A 22 15.64 28.05 -53.27
C ALA A 22 15.17 28.41 -54.68
N PRO A 23 14.19 29.33 -54.85
CA PRO A 23 13.88 29.88 -56.16
C PRO A 23 15.13 30.62 -56.67
N PRO A 24 15.38 30.63 -57.98
CA PRO A 24 16.49 31.39 -58.54
C PRO A 24 16.27 32.85 -58.18
N TYR A 25 17.29 33.45 -57.57
CA TYR A 25 17.36 34.84 -57.13
C TYR A 25 16.53 35.75 -58.04
N LEU A 26 15.53 36.41 -57.48
CA LEU A 26 14.91 37.52 -58.18
C LEU A 26 16.01 38.57 -58.36
N ARG A 27 16.36 38.77 -59.63
CA ARG A 27 17.27 39.76 -60.16
C ARG A 27 17.19 41.03 -59.30
N VAL A 28 18.34 41.42 -58.74
CA VAL A 28 18.70 42.85 -58.63
C VAL A 28 18.17 43.49 -59.91
N LEU A 29 17.26 44.47 -59.82
CA LEU A 29 16.86 45.27 -60.99
C LEU A 29 18.14 45.50 -61.79
N ASP A 30 18.19 44.94 -63.00
CA ASP A 30 19.44 44.74 -63.76
C ASP A 30 20.33 45.96 -63.52
N ALA A 31 21.48 45.76 -62.86
CA ALA A 31 22.37 46.85 -62.48
C ALA A 31 22.54 47.74 -63.70
N ASN A 32 21.99 48.96 -63.64
CA ASN A 32 22.04 49.85 -64.78
C ASN A 32 23.51 50.28 -64.91
N PRO A 33 24.27 49.77 -65.90
CA PRO A 33 25.72 50.01 -65.98
C PRO A 33 26.04 51.49 -66.21
N ALA A 34 25.02 52.29 -66.57
CA ALA A 34 25.11 53.73 -66.74
C ALA A 34 25.36 54.51 -65.43
N LEU A 35 25.28 53.86 -64.26
CA LEU A 35 25.55 54.47 -62.95
C LEU A 35 26.83 53.93 -62.29
N ASP A 36 27.62 53.11 -62.99
CA ASP A 36 28.90 52.63 -62.48
C ASP A 36 29.92 53.77 -62.49
N GLY A 37 30.45 54.13 -61.33
CA GLY A 37 31.35 55.28 -61.18
C GLY A 37 31.75 55.55 -59.74
N LYS A 38 32.66 56.52 -59.52
CA LYS A 38 33.07 56.93 -58.19
C LYS A 38 32.00 57.86 -57.58
N PHE A 39 31.46 57.55 -56.41
CA PHE A 39 30.52 58.42 -55.69
C PHE A 39 31.26 59.53 -54.95
N ASN A 40 32.28 59.15 -54.17
CA ASN A 40 33.25 60.04 -53.53
C ASN A 40 34.56 59.28 -53.26
N ASP A 41 35.48 59.83 -52.46
CA ASP A 41 36.77 59.17 -52.18
C ASP A 41 36.65 57.83 -51.45
N ASP A 42 35.55 57.61 -50.72
CA ASP A 42 35.34 56.44 -49.86
C ASP A 42 34.39 55.40 -50.49
N TYR A 43 33.50 55.83 -51.40
CA TYR A 43 32.44 54.99 -51.98
C TYR A 43 32.42 55.01 -53.52
N SER A 44 32.20 53.85 -54.14
CA SER A 44 31.88 53.69 -55.56
C SER A 44 30.43 53.22 -55.76
N LEU A 45 29.84 53.53 -56.92
CA LEU A 45 28.50 53.11 -57.32
C LEU A 45 28.58 51.85 -58.18
N ARG A 46 27.62 50.95 -57.97
CA ARG A 46 27.46 49.69 -58.72
C ARG A 46 26.03 49.50 -59.27
N GLY A 47 25.30 50.61 -59.46
CA GLY A 47 23.91 50.62 -59.92
C GLY A 47 22.92 51.31 -58.96
N ALA A 48 21.64 51.35 -59.33
CA ALA A 48 20.56 51.90 -58.51
C ALA A 48 19.73 50.79 -57.85
N VAL A 49 19.26 51.03 -56.62
CA VAL A 49 18.38 50.12 -55.86
C VAL A 49 16.92 50.58 -55.93
N GLY A 50 16.65 51.90 -55.95
CA GLY A 50 15.30 52.46 -56.10
C GLY A 50 15.26 53.99 -56.12
N VAL A 51 14.14 54.57 -56.58
CA VAL A 51 13.91 56.03 -56.67
C VAL A 51 12.61 56.39 -55.94
N GLY A 52 12.60 57.46 -55.13
CA GLY A 52 11.45 57.93 -54.34
C GLY A 52 11.31 59.46 -54.31
N GLY A 53 10.29 59.99 -53.61
CA GLY A 53 9.74 61.36 -53.67
C GLY A 53 10.64 62.56 -53.29
N GLY A 54 11.87 62.61 -53.80
CA GLY A 54 12.86 63.69 -53.61
C GLY A 54 14.31 63.18 -53.60
N GLY A 55 14.53 61.87 -53.49
CA GLY A 55 15.83 61.24 -53.38
C GLY A 55 15.89 59.85 -54.02
N GLN A 56 17.08 59.27 -54.06
CA GLN A 56 17.30 57.94 -54.62
C GLN A 56 18.15 57.08 -53.69
N VAL A 57 17.98 55.76 -53.77
CA VAL A 57 18.80 54.77 -53.08
C VAL A 57 19.65 54.05 -54.12
N LEU A 58 20.96 54.16 -53.96
CA LEU A 58 21.97 53.60 -54.85
C LEU A 58 22.67 52.40 -54.20
N LEU A 59 23.11 51.47 -55.05
CA LEU A 59 23.99 50.39 -54.63
C LEU A 59 25.42 50.92 -54.64
N GLY A 60 26.01 51.00 -53.45
CA GLY A 60 27.39 51.45 -53.27
C GLY A 60 28.33 50.33 -52.86
N PHE A 61 29.62 50.58 -53.00
CA PHE A 61 30.69 49.79 -52.41
C PHE A 61 31.61 50.69 -51.59
N ASP A 62 31.75 50.35 -50.32
CA ASP A 62 32.69 50.97 -49.39
C ASP A 62 34.10 50.47 -49.70
N GLU A 63 34.92 51.31 -50.33
CA GLU A 63 36.27 50.96 -50.79
C GLU A 63 37.26 50.83 -49.63
N ARG A 64 36.94 51.42 -48.46
CA ARG A 64 37.80 51.40 -47.27
C ARG A 64 37.65 50.09 -46.49
N ILE A 65 36.43 49.60 -46.37
CA ILE A 65 36.10 48.38 -45.62
C ILE A 65 35.98 47.16 -46.55
N GLY A 66 35.65 47.36 -47.83
CA GLY A 66 35.45 46.30 -48.81
C GLY A 66 34.09 45.62 -48.72
N ARG A 67 33.00 46.39 -48.64
CA ARG A 67 31.62 45.85 -48.51
C ARG A 67 30.61 46.62 -49.36
N GLU A 68 29.54 45.93 -49.76
CA GLU A 68 28.39 46.58 -50.40
C GLU A 68 27.51 47.30 -49.37
N VAL A 69 27.01 48.47 -49.75
CA VAL A 69 26.21 49.37 -48.93
C VAL A 69 25.05 49.95 -49.74
N ALA A 70 24.01 50.43 -49.06
CA ALA A 70 22.98 51.24 -49.68
C ALA A 70 23.26 52.72 -49.37
N ILE A 71 23.32 53.55 -50.40
CA ILE A 71 23.55 54.99 -50.28
C ILE A 71 22.24 55.69 -50.63
N LYS A 72 21.58 56.29 -49.63
CA LYS A 72 20.39 57.13 -49.87
C LYS A 72 20.88 58.57 -49.98
N GLU A 73 20.49 59.25 -51.05
CA GLU A 73 20.87 60.65 -51.32
C GLU A 73 19.66 61.49 -51.71
N LEU A 74 19.74 62.79 -51.41
CA LEU A 74 18.80 63.77 -51.94
C LEU A 74 19.31 64.25 -53.31
N LEU A 75 18.39 64.38 -54.28
CA LEU A 75 18.75 64.91 -55.61
C LEU A 75 19.12 66.40 -55.48
N ASP A 76 20.11 66.85 -56.24
CA ASP A 76 20.66 68.21 -56.10
C ASP A 76 19.59 69.30 -56.31
N GLN A 77 18.62 69.05 -57.20
CA GLN A 77 17.50 69.98 -57.43
C GLN A 77 16.61 70.11 -56.20
N ALA A 78 16.22 68.98 -55.58
CA ALA A 78 15.40 68.97 -54.38
C ALA A 78 16.17 69.56 -53.17
N ALA A 79 17.46 69.24 -53.04
CA ALA A 79 18.30 69.75 -51.97
C ALA A 79 18.50 71.27 -52.02
N ASN A 80 18.49 71.88 -53.21
CA ASN A 80 18.68 73.32 -53.33
C ASN A 80 17.36 74.13 -53.22
N GLN A 81 16.22 73.49 -53.44
CA GLN A 81 14.92 74.17 -53.50
C GLN A 81 14.15 74.09 -52.18
N ASP A 82 14.43 73.09 -51.34
CA ASP A 82 13.59 72.80 -50.17
C ASP A 82 14.44 72.54 -48.91
N ALA A 83 14.50 73.55 -48.04
CA ALA A 83 15.19 73.46 -46.76
C ALA A 83 14.51 72.48 -45.79
N GLU A 84 13.19 72.29 -45.91
CA GLU A 84 12.39 71.42 -45.07
C GLU A 84 12.65 69.95 -45.42
N LEU A 85 12.70 69.62 -46.72
CA LEU A 85 13.11 68.30 -47.20
C LEU A 85 14.52 67.92 -46.75
N ASN A 86 15.48 68.86 -46.78
CA ASN A 86 16.82 68.61 -46.25
C ASN A 86 16.81 68.31 -44.74
N ALA A 87 16.07 69.12 -43.97
CA ALA A 87 15.98 68.94 -42.52
C ALA A 87 15.36 67.57 -42.18
N ARG A 88 14.29 67.17 -42.90
CA ARG A 88 13.64 65.86 -42.75
C ARG A 88 14.59 64.71 -43.11
N PHE A 89 15.31 64.82 -44.22
CA PHE A 89 16.28 63.82 -44.65
C PHE A 89 17.39 63.59 -43.61
N LEU A 90 17.95 64.67 -43.07
CA LEU A 90 18.97 64.59 -42.02
C LEU A 90 18.39 64.05 -40.70
N ARG A 91 17.13 64.40 -40.38
CA ARG A 91 16.41 63.89 -39.21
C ARG A 91 16.20 62.38 -39.31
N GLU A 92 15.77 61.87 -40.47
CA GLU A 92 15.60 60.43 -40.74
C GLU A 92 16.91 59.68 -40.49
N ALA A 93 18.01 60.13 -41.10
CA ALA A 93 19.31 59.48 -40.96
C ALA A 93 19.80 59.45 -39.51
N ARG A 94 19.59 60.55 -38.76
CA ARG A 94 19.98 60.66 -37.34
C ARG A 94 19.10 59.80 -36.43
N ILE A 95 17.79 59.75 -36.66
CA ILE A 95 16.88 58.90 -35.88
C ILE A 95 17.25 57.44 -36.12
N THR A 96 17.34 57.03 -37.39
CA THR A 96 17.68 55.64 -37.77
C THR A 96 19.04 55.24 -37.21
N GLY A 97 20.05 56.11 -37.33
CA GLY A 97 21.41 55.84 -36.83
C GLY A 97 21.54 55.73 -35.32
N ARG A 98 20.57 56.21 -34.53
CA ARG A 98 20.53 56.03 -33.07
C ARG A 98 19.84 54.74 -32.64
N LEU A 99 19.17 54.05 -33.55
CA LEU A 99 18.39 52.85 -33.27
C LEU A 99 19.20 51.59 -33.57
N GLU A 100 20.01 51.18 -32.61
CA GLU A 100 20.80 49.94 -32.68
C GLU A 100 19.95 48.71 -32.30
N HIS A 101 19.29 48.08 -33.28
CA HIS A 101 18.51 46.86 -33.10
C HIS A 101 18.63 45.96 -34.33
N PRO A 102 18.69 44.62 -34.19
CA PRO A 102 18.83 43.71 -35.33
C PRO A 102 17.71 43.83 -36.37
N GLY A 103 16.51 44.22 -35.94
CA GLY A 103 15.35 44.46 -36.82
C GLY A 103 15.25 45.88 -37.39
N ILE A 104 16.26 46.74 -37.20
CA ILE A 104 16.30 48.11 -37.73
C ILE A 104 17.56 48.24 -38.58
N VAL A 105 17.44 48.88 -39.75
CA VAL A 105 18.60 49.05 -40.65
C VAL A 105 19.65 49.98 -40.02
N PRO A 106 20.90 49.54 -39.82
CA PRO A 106 21.93 50.42 -39.27
C PRO A 106 22.41 51.43 -40.31
N VAL A 107 22.57 52.68 -39.87
CA VAL A 107 23.24 53.76 -40.63
C VAL A 107 24.73 53.73 -40.28
N TYR A 108 25.58 53.66 -41.29
CA TYR A 108 27.04 53.59 -41.15
C TYR A 108 27.71 54.96 -41.27
N ASP A 109 27.20 55.84 -42.13
CA ASP A 109 27.80 57.14 -42.37
C ASP A 109 26.75 58.19 -42.78
N LEU A 110 27.05 59.47 -42.54
CA LEU A 110 26.25 60.62 -42.94
C LEU A 110 27.17 61.72 -43.49
N GLY A 111 26.96 62.13 -44.73
CA GLY A 111 27.81 63.09 -45.42
C GLY A 111 27.05 64.08 -46.30
N LYS A 112 27.83 64.89 -47.02
CA LYS A 112 27.35 65.81 -48.06
C LYS A 112 28.15 65.60 -49.34
N LYS A 113 27.47 65.65 -50.48
CA LYS A 113 28.11 65.69 -51.79
C LYS A 113 28.86 67.01 -51.99
N GLN A 114 29.71 67.06 -53.03
CA GLN A 114 30.34 68.32 -53.45
C GLN A 114 29.31 69.39 -53.84
N SER A 115 28.14 68.98 -54.34
CA SER A 115 26.99 69.86 -54.62
C SER A 115 26.33 70.45 -53.37
N GLY A 116 26.66 69.94 -52.17
CA GLY A 116 26.05 70.31 -50.89
C GLY A 116 24.87 69.41 -50.47
N ALA A 117 24.34 68.57 -51.37
CA ALA A 117 23.21 67.70 -51.07
C ALA A 117 23.59 66.62 -50.03
N PRO A 118 22.75 66.35 -49.03
CA PRO A 118 23.03 65.34 -48.01
C PRO A 118 22.87 63.91 -48.57
N TYR A 119 23.66 62.98 -48.04
CA TYR A 119 23.51 61.55 -48.26
C TYR A 119 23.82 60.80 -46.96
N TYR A 120 23.27 59.61 -46.79
CA TYR A 120 23.69 58.69 -45.74
C TYR A 120 23.86 57.28 -46.28
N VAL A 121 24.77 56.55 -45.65
CA VAL A 121 25.14 55.19 -46.02
C VAL A 121 24.59 54.25 -44.97
N MET A 122 23.92 53.19 -45.39
CA MET A 122 23.32 52.19 -44.51
C MET A 122 23.59 50.78 -45.00
N ARG A 123 23.27 49.79 -44.17
CA ARG A 123 23.34 48.38 -44.58
C ARG A 123 22.49 48.16 -45.83
N LEU A 124 23.08 47.51 -46.83
CA LEU A 124 22.32 46.93 -47.93
C LEU A 124 21.51 45.74 -47.39
N VAL A 125 20.19 45.89 -47.32
CA VAL A 125 19.28 44.82 -46.92
C VAL A 125 18.86 44.04 -48.16
N ARG A 126 19.13 42.73 -48.17
CA ARG A 126 18.72 41.82 -49.26
C ARG A 126 17.46 41.08 -48.87
N GLY A 127 16.56 40.87 -49.81
CA GLY A 127 15.33 40.12 -49.59
C GLY A 127 14.13 40.75 -50.30
N ASP A 128 12.98 40.14 -50.09
CA ASP A 128 11.70 40.65 -50.59
C ASP A 128 10.99 41.44 -49.49
N THR A 129 10.21 42.45 -49.88
CA THR A 129 9.36 43.16 -48.92
C THR A 129 8.24 42.24 -48.40
N LEU A 130 7.76 42.50 -47.20
CA LEU A 130 6.58 41.82 -46.66
C LEU A 130 5.37 42.00 -47.57
N ALA A 131 5.24 43.16 -48.25
CA ALA A 131 4.20 43.38 -49.26
C ALA A 131 4.25 42.37 -50.40
N LYS A 132 5.44 42.09 -50.94
CA LYS A 132 5.64 41.10 -52.01
C LYS A 132 5.38 39.68 -51.50
N ALA A 133 5.85 39.35 -50.30
CA ALA A 133 5.59 38.05 -49.67
C ALA A 133 4.08 37.82 -49.47
N LEU A 134 3.36 38.82 -48.95
CA LEU A 134 1.90 38.76 -48.78
C LEU A 134 1.16 38.59 -50.10
N LYS A 135 1.58 39.30 -51.15
CA LYS A 135 1.01 39.16 -52.50
C LYS A 135 1.24 37.73 -53.03
N ALA A 136 2.46 37.21 -52.92
CA ALA A 136 2.78 35.84 -53.33
C ALA A 136 1.92 34.80 -52.61
N CYS A 137 1.64 34.98 -51.30
CA CYS A 137 0.74 34.10 -50.55
C CYS A 137 -0.68 34.03 -51.14
N ASN A 138 -1.12 35.09 -51.81
CA ASN A 138 -2.45 35.16 -52.42
C ASN A 138 -2.49 34.70 -53.88
N THR A 139 -1.38 34.80 -54.62
CA THR A 139 -1.35 34.58 -56.07
C THR A 139 -0.61 33.32 -56.52
N GLU A 140 0.35 32.84 -55.72
CA GLU A 140 1.24 31.72 -56.11
C GLU A 140 0.86 30.39 -55.44
N VAL A 141 -0.17 30.40 -54.59
CA VAL A 141 -0.62 29.24 -53.81
C VAL A 141 -2.10 29.03 -54.03
N LEU A 142 -2.56 27.78 -53.91
CA LEU A 142 -3.99 27.47 -53.97
C LEU A 142 -4.75 28.21 -52.84
N PRO A 143 -5.98 28.70 -53.08
CA PRO A 143 -6.73 29.51 -52.12
C PRO A 143 -6.86 28.88 -50.72
N GLU A 144 -7.02 27.56 -50.64
CA GLU A 144 -7.12 26.81 -49.39
C GLU A 144 -5.84 26.84 -48.54
N HIS A 145 -4.68 27.05 -49.16
CA HIS A 145 -3.39 27.13 -48.47
C HIS A 145 -2.94 28.57 -48.21
N ALA A 146 -3.59 29.56 -48.82
CA ALA A 146 -3.21 30.97 -48.73
C ALA A 146 -3.19 31.48 -47.27
N LEU A 147 -4.19 31.11 -46.45
CA LEU A 147 -4.23 31.48 -45.03
C LEU A 147 -3.05 30.87 -44.24
N SER A 148 -2.81 29.57 -44.39
CA SER A 148 -1.68 28.88 -43.72
C SER A 148 -0.35 29.52 -44.11
N ARG A 149 -0.17 29.83 -45.41
CA ARG A 149 1.04 30.49 -45.90
C ARG A 149 1.20 31.90 -45.32
N ARG A 150 0.15 32.71 -45.25
CA ARG A 150 0.22 34.02 -44.59
C ARG A 150 0.53 33.89 -43.10
N LEU A 151 -0.12 32.96 -42.39
CA LEU A 151 0.14 32.72 -40.96
C LEU A 151 1.58 32.25 -40.70
N SER A 152 2.27 31.63 -41.66
CA SER A 152 3.71 31.34 -41.54
C SER A 152 4.60 32.60 -41.44
N LEU A 153 4.08 33.78 -41.77
CA LEU A 153 4.75 35.07 -41.60
C LEU A 153 4.47 35.71 -40.22
N LEU A 154 3.74 35.04 -39.32
CA LEU A 154 3.42 35.58 -38.00
C LEU A 154 4.67 35.90 -37.17
N ASP A 155 5.68 35.05 -37.20
CA ASP A 155 6.97 35.32 -36.53
C ASP A 155 7.64 36.59 -37.08
N ARG A 156 7.48 36.88 -38.38
CA ARG A 156 7.99 38.13 -38.98
C ARG A 156 7.28 39.34 -38.40
N LEU A 157 5.96 39.26 -38.20
CA LEU A 157 5.23 40.34 -37.54
C LEU A 157 5.67 40.53 -36.08
N ILE A 158 5.97 39.43 -35.37
CA ILE A 158 6.52 39.50 -34.00
C ILE A 158 7.88 40.23 -34.02
N ASP A 159 8.79 39.88 -34.94
CA ASP A 159 10.08 40.57 -35.08
C ASP A 159 9.91 42.08 -35.33
N VAL A 160 8.94 42.47 -36.17
CA VAL A 160 8.62 43.88 -36.44
C VAL A 160 8.09 44.56 -35.18
N CYS A 161 7.19 43.90 -34.43
CA CYS A 161 6.68 44.45 -33.17
C CYS A 161 7.82 44.67 -32.17
N GLU A 162 8.81 43.77 -32.11
CA GLU A 162 9.99 43.91 -31.24
C GLU A 162 10.90 45.08 -31.68
N ALA A 163 11.15 45.23 -32.98
CA ALA A 163 11.91 46.37 -33.51
C ALA A 163 11.23 47.71 -33.22
N VAL A 164 9.91 47.79 -33.42
CA VAL A 164 9.12 48.98 -33.13
C VAL A 164 9.04 49.24 -31.62
N ALA A 165 8.90 48.18 -30.81
CA ALA A 165 8.94 48.29 -29.35
C ALA A 165 10.28 48.86 -28.85
N TYR A 166 11.39 48.43 -29.47
CA TYR A 166 12.70 49.01 -29.19
C TYR A 166 12.73 50.51 -29.51
N ALA A 167 12.23 50.93 -30.68
CA ALA A 167 12.14 52.34 -31.03
C ALA A 167 11.25 53.15 -30.07
N HIS A 168 10.11 52.59 -29.66
CA HIS A 168 9.23 53.18 -28.63
C HIS A 168 9.97 53.36 -27.31
N SER A 169 10.81 52.41 -26.90
CA SER A 169 11.63 52.53 -25.69
C SER A 169 12.69 53.65 -25.76
N LYS A 170 12.99 54.13 -26.97
CA LYS A 170 13.86 55.29 -27.24
C LYS A 170 13.07 56.57 -27.51
N GLY A 171 11.75 56.56 -27.27
CA GLY A 171 10.87 57.70 -27.51
C GLY A 171 10.65 58.02 -28.99
N VAL A 172 10.88 57.05 -29.89
CA VAL A 172 10.71 57.22 -31.35
C VAL A 172 9.45 56.48 -31.81
N ILE A 173 8.54 57.19 -32.48
CA ILE A 173 7.30 56.66 -33.09
C ILE A 173 7.51 56.64 -34.61
N HIS A 174 7.23 55.52 -35.29
CA HIS A 174 7.55 55.34 -36.71
C HIS A 174 6.58 56.04 -37.66
N ARG A 175 5.26 55.98 -37.41
CA ARG A 175 4.16 56.66 -38.15
C ARG A 175 3.87 56.19 -39.58
N ASP A 176 4.79 55.49 -40.24
CA ASP A 176 4.61 54.90 -41.59
C ASP A 176 4.91 53.39 -41.65
N ILE A 177 4.42 52.63 -40.67
CA ILE A 177 4.57 51.17 -40.69
C ILE A 177 3.64 50.59 -41.75
N LYS A 178 4.23 49.90 -42.73
CA LYS A 178 3.50 49.17 -43.78
C LYS A 178 4.32 48.00 -44.32
N PRO A 179 3.70 46.99 -44.95
CA PRO A 179 4.43 45.85 -45.51
C PRO A 179 5.50 46.20 -46.55
N GLY A 180 5.41 47.36 -47.20
CA GLY A 180 6.43 47.85 -48.13
C GLY A 180 7.73 48.29 -47.44
N ASN A 181 7.65 48.72 -46.18
CA ASN A 181 8.78 49.21 -45.39
C ASN A 181 9.39 48.11 -44.51
N ILE A 182 9.02 46.85 -44.73
CA ILE A 182 9.53 45.69 -43.99
C ILE A 182 10.17 44.75 -45.00
N VAL A 183 11.45 44.43 -44.83
CA VAL A 183 12.19 43.51 -45.69
C VAL A 183 12.46 42.20 -44.97
N LEU A 184 12.20 41.09 -45.68
CA LEU A 184 12.42 39.73 -45.20
C LEU A 184 13.71 39.19 -45.84
N GLY A 185 14.74 39.04 -45.01
CA GLY A 185 16.05 38.57 -45.43
C GLY A 185 16.12 37.05 -45.64
N PRO A 186 17.07 36.57 -46.46
CA PRO A 186 17.17 35.16 -46.85
C PRO A 186 17.51 34.22 -45.68
N PHE A 187 18.11 34.75 -44.62
CA PHE A 187 18.50 33.99 -43.42
C PHE A 187 17.54 34.22 -42.25
N GLY A 188 16.30 34.60 -42.55
CA GLY A 188 15.26 34.84 -41.56
C GLY A 188 15.45 36.14 -40.79
N GLU A 189 16.07 37.14 -41.39
CA GLU A 189 16.11 38.50 -40.86
C GLU A 189 14.80 39.22 -41.18
N THR A 190 14.34 40.09 -40.29
CA THR A 190 13.18 40.96 -40.52
C THR A 190 13.58 42.38 -40.22
N ILE A 191 13.70 43.23 -41.24
CA ILE A 191 14.24 44.59 -41.10
C ILE A 191 13.18 45.64 -41.41
N VAL A 192 12.97 46.57 -40.48
CA VAL A 192 12.13 47.76 -40.64
C VAL A 192 12.95 48.89 -41.24
N LEU A 193 12.41 49.48 -42.31
CA LEU A 193 13.00 50.57 -43.09
C LEU A 193 12.16 51.85 -42.98
N ASP A 194 12.74 52.96 -43.45
CA ASP A 194 12.07 54.23 -43.75
C ASP A 194 11.43 54.95 -42.54
N TRP A 195 12.29 55.52 -41.69
CA TRP A 195 11.91 56.33 -40.52
C TRP A 195 11.63 57.80 -40.88
N GLY A 196 11.34 58.10 -42.15
CA GLY A 196 11.23 59.47 -42.67
C GLY A 196 10.10 60.29 -42.04
N LEU A 197 9.04 59.64 -41.56
CA LEU A 197 7.93 60.28 -40.86
C LEU A 197 8.00 60.14 -39.33
N ALA A 198 9.12 59.64 -38.79
CA ALA A 198 9.21 59.34 -37.37
C ALA A 198 9.10 60.61 -36.50
N LYS A 199 8.46 60.48 -35.32
CA LYS A 199 8.40 61.54 -34.29
C LYS A 199 9.18 61.10 -33.05
N VAL A 200 9.88 62.05 -32.45
CA VAL A 200 10.55 61.86 -31.16
C VAL A 200 9.74 62.57 -30.08
N GLU A 201 9.37 61.86 -29.01
CA GLU A 201 8.52 62.40 -27.93
C GLU A 201 9.17 63.57 -27.17
N ASN A 202 10.51 63.59 -27.10
CA ASN A 202 11.28 64.67 -26.50
C ASN A 202 12.35 65.18 -27.47
N GLU A 203 12.04 66.22 -28.24
CA GLU A 203 12.98 66.79 -29.22
C GLU A 203 14.26 67.36 -28.59
N ALA A 204 14.25 67.67 -27.29
CA ALA A 204 15.46 68.07 -26.56
C ALA A 204 16.59 67.03 -26.68
N ASP A 205 16.26 65.75 -26.83
CA ASP A 205 17.27 64.67 -27.01
C ASP A 205 17.89 64.67 -28.42
N LEU A 206 17.27 65.35 -29.41
CA LEU A 206 17.81 65.58 -30.76
C LEU A 206 18.64 66.87 -30.86
N THR A 207 18.47 67.81 -29.93
CA THR A 207 19.00 69.19 -30.03
C THR A 207 20.53 69.40 -29.99
N PRO A 208 21.43 68.52 -29.49
CA PRO A 208 22.86 68.88 -29.39
C PRO A 208 23.56 69.16 -30.73
N LEU A 209 22.90 68.97 -31.89
CA LEU A 209 23.49 69.10 -33.23
C LEU A 209 22.65 69.95 -34.22
N MET A 210 21.64 70.68 -33.75
CA MET A 210 20.86 71.61 -34.59
C MET A 210 21.31 73.06 -34.35
N SER A 211 22.49 73.41 -34.89
CA SER A 211 22.86 74.83 -35.06
C SER A 211 22.27 75.35 -36.37
N ALA A 212 20.94 75.50 -36.41
CA ALA A 212 20.22 76.36 -37.35
C ALA A 212 18.80 76.56 -36.79
N ALA A 213 18.42 77.84 -36.67
CA ALA A 213 17.18 78.44 -36.17
C ALA A 213 15.99 77.53 -35.77
N PRO A 214 15.32 77.81 -34.63
CA PRO A 214 14.13 77.07 -34.21
C PRO A 214 12.97 77.36 -35.16
N SER A 215 12.61 76.40 -36.01
CA SER A 215 11.28 76.32 -36.58
C SER A 215 10.30 76.05 -35.43
N LYS A 216 9.22 76.84 -35.33
CA LYS A 216 8.19 76.69 -34.29
C LYS A 216 7.62 75.26 -34.25
N PRO A 217 7.18 74.77 -33.08
CA PRO A 217 6.49 73.50 -32.94
C PRO A 217 5.01 73.67 -33.35
N ASP A 218 4.68 73.42 -34.62
CA ASP A 218 3.29 73.16 -35.04
C ASP A 218 3.25 71.74 -35.65
N ASP A 219 3.00 70.77 -34.78
CA ASP A 219 3.40 69.37 -34.94
C ASP A 219 2.37 68.47 -35.67
N ASP A 220 1.32 69.06 -36.26
CA ASP A 220 0.26 68.36 -37.02
C ASP A 220 -0.05 68.96 -38.41
N ALA A 221 0.37 70.21 -38.70
CA ALA A 221 0.17 70.86 -39.99
C ALA A 221 1.08 70.29 -41.11
N ASP A 222 2.15 69.61 -40.70
CA ASP A 222 3.11 68.96 -41.59
C ASP A 222 2.54 67.71 -42.28
N LEU A 223 1.64 66.97 -41.62
CA LEU A 223 0.96 65.82 -42.23
C LEU A 223 -0.03 66.24 -43.33
N THR A 224 -0.66 67.40 -43.17
CA THR A 224 -1.69 67.92 -44.10
C THR A 224 -1.11 68.48 -45.39
N ARG A 225 0.13 69.02 -45.37
CA ARG A 225 0.85 69.45 -46.59
C ARG A 225 1.50 68.31 -47.37
N ILE A 226 1.68 67.14 -46.74
CA ILE A 226 2.19 65.91 -47.36
C ILE A 226 1.09 65.16 -48.15
N GLY A 227 -0.16 65.65 -48.11
CA GLY A 227 -1.30 65.06 -48.82
C GLY A 227 -1.09 64.78 -50.31
N ASP A 228 -0.19 65.51 -50.97
CA ASP A 228 0.09 65.36 -52.41
C ASP A 228 1.10 64.23 -52.75
N ILE A 229 1.80 63.64 -51.75
CA ILE A 229 2.82 62.57 -51.94
C ILE A 229 2.55 61.35 -51.03
N LEU A 230 1.36 61.27 -50.43
CA LEU A 230 1.09 60.31 -49.36
C LEU A 230 1.06 58.86 -49.88
N GLY A 231 1.89 58.01 -49.27
CA GLY A 231 1.87 56.56 -49.44
C GLY A 231 0.51 55.94 -49.08
N THR A 232 0.39 54.62 -49.21
CA THR A 232 -0.90 53.90 -49.11
C THR A 232 -1.64 54.17 -47.79
N PRO A 233 -2.76 54.94 -47.77
CA PRO A 233 -3.48 55.32 -46.55
C PRO A 233 -4.12 54.13 -45.80
N ALA A 234 -4.09 52.93 -46.39
CA ALA A 234 -4.65 51.71 -45.82
C ALA A 234 -4.03 51.24 -44.48
N TYR A 235 -2.89 51.80 -44.07
CA TYR A 235 -2.22 51.49 -42.79
C TYR A 235 -2.20 52.68 -41.81
N MET A 236 -2.75 53.83 -42.20
CA MET A 236 -2.78 55.05 -41.39
C MET A 236 -3.73 54.89 -40.20
N ALA A 237 -3.30 55.33 -39.01
CA ALA A 237 -4.15 55.34 -37.82
C ALA A 237 -5.19 56.48 -37.87
N PRO A 238 -6.38 56.32 -37.24
CA PRO A 238 -7.43 57.36 -37.21
C PRO A 238 -6.93 58.74 -36.76
N GLU A 239 -6.11 58.78 -35.71
CA GLU A 239 -5.52 60.01 -35.19
C GLU A 239 -4.50 60.69 -36.12
N GLN A 240 -3.99 59.98 -37.13
CA GLN A 240 -3.15 60.57 -38.18
C GLN A 240 -3.98 61.18 -39.31
N ALA A 241 -5.21 60.68 -39.52
CA ALA A 241 -6.14 61.17 -40.53
C ALA A 241 -7.01 62.32 -40.01
N ASN A 242 -7.42 62.24 -38.74
CA ASN A 242 -8.25 63.24 -38.09
C ASN A 242 -7.77 63.49 -36.64
N PRO A 243 -7.29 64.71 -36.32
CA PRO A 243 -6.86 65.09 -34.97
C PRO A 243 -7.91 64.92 -33.86
N ASP A 244 -9.21 64.86 -34.19
CA ASP A 244 -10.29 64.62 -33.21
C ASP A 244 -10.17 63.27 -32.50
N PHE A 245 -9.46 62.30 -33.11
CA PHE A 245 -9.14 61.01 -32.48
C PHE A 245 -7.96 61.07 -31.49
N GLY A 246 -7.39 62.27 -31.29
CA GLY A 246 -6.33 62.57 -30.34
C GLY A 246 -4.96 62.74 -30.98
N VAL A 247 -3.94 62.95 -30.15
CA VAL A 247 -2.56 63.13 -30.61
C VAL A 247 -1.93 61.77 -30.97
N VAL A 248 -1.15 61.75 -32.05
CA VAL A 248 -0.35 60.61 -32.50
C VAL A 248 0.69 60.22 -31.44
N ASP A 249 0.67 58.96 -31.00
CA ASP A 249 1.57 58.37 -30.01
C ASP A 249 2.00 56.94 -30.43
N THR A 250 2.67 56.18 -29.55
CA THR A 250 3.10 54.79 -29.83
C THR A 250 1.97 53.86 -30.26
N ARG A 251 0.70 54.18 -29.95
CA ARG A 251 -0.48 53.38 -30.31
C ARG A 251 -0.92 53.57 -31.75
N SER A 252 -0.41 54.60 -32.44
CA SER A 252 -0.58 54.76 -33.89
C SER A 252 0.20 53.67 -34.64
N ASP A 253 1.41 53.36 -34.19
CA ASP A 253 2.20 52.24 -34.72
C ASP A 253 1.54 50.88 -34.41
N VAL A 254 0.93 50.72 -33.23
CA VAL A 254 0.15 49.52 -32.87
C VAL A 254 -1.01 49.30 -33.85
N PHE A 255 -1.69 50.37 -34.26
CA PHE A 255 -2.76 50.28 -35.25
C PHE A 255 -2.23 49.80 -36.60
N ALA A 256 -1.13 50.37 -37.08
CA ALA A 256 -0.51 49.97 -38.34
C ALA A 256 -0.03 48.50 -38.31
N LEU A 257 0.55 48.04 -37.19
CA LEU A 257 0.87 46.62 -36.97
C LEU A 257 -0.39 45.74 -36.95
N GLY A 258 -1.49 46.24 -36.38
CA GLY A 258 -2.82 45.62 -36.44
C GLY A 258 -3.33 45.48 -37.88
N CYS A 259 -3.13 46.48 -38.74
CA CYS A 259 -3.46 46.40 -40.17
C CYS A 259 -2.66 45.31 -40.89
N ILE A 260 -1.39 45.10 -40.51
CA ILE A 260 -0.57 44.01 -41.05
C ILE A 260 -1.10 42.65 -40.56
N LEU A 261 -1.44 42.52 -39.27
CA LEU A 261 -2.07 41.31 -38.73
C LEU A 261 -3.39 41.00 -39.43
N TYR A 262 -4.21 42.03 -39.68
CA TYR A 262 -5.44 41.90 -40.44
C TYR A 262 -5.16 41.33 -41.84
N TYR A 263 -4.13 41.83 -42.54
CA TYR A 263 -3.73 41.28 -43.83
C TYR A 263 -3.36 39.79 -43.70
N LEU A 264 -2.56 39.41 -42.70
CA LEU A 264 -2.20 38.00 -42.50
C LEU A 264 -3.43 37.09 -42.40
N LEU A 265 -4.48 37.56 -41.72
CA LEU A 265 -5.75 36.85 -41.56
C LEU A 265 -6.58 36.89 -42.85
N ALA A 266 -6.98 38.07 -43.30
CA ALA A 266 -7.97 38.27 -44.37
C ALA A 266 -7.39 38.23 -45.80
N GLY A 267 -6.07 38.34 -45.95
CA GLY A 267 -5.39 38.37 -47.26
C GLY A 267 -5.43 39.73 -47.96
N HIS A 268 -5.89 40.78 -47.30
CA HIS A 268 -5.93 42.15 -47.83
C HIS A 268 -5.92 43.14 -46.64
N PRO A 269 -5.59 44.43 -46.82
CA PRO A 269 -5.69 45.43 -45.75
C PRO A 269 -7.16 45.64 -45.30
N PRO A 270 -7.40 46.15 -44.07
CA PRO A 270 -8.75 46.30 -43.53
C PRO A 270 -9.62 47.26 -44.34
N LEU A 271 -9.06 48.41 -44.71
CA LEU A 271 -9.73 49.41 -45.55
C LEU A 271 -9.23 49.32 -46.99
N ARG A 272 -10.15 49.45 -47.95
CA ARG A 272 -9.91 49.34 -49.39
C ARG A 272 -10.72 50.42 -50.11
N GLY A 273 -10.17 50.99 -51.18
CA GLY A 273 -10.81 52.06 -51.94
C GLY A 273 -9.78 53.07 -52.46
N SER A 274 -10.27 54.21 -52.93
CA SER A 274 -9.42 55.37 -53.18
C SER A 274 -8.85 55.93 -51.86
N ALA A 275 -7.86 56.82 -51.94
CA ALA A 275 -7.30 57.44 -50.76
C ALA A 275 -8.36 58.21 -49.96
N ASP A 276 -9.22 58.95 -50.65
CA ASP A 276 -10.31 59.72 -50.05
C ASP A 276 -11.34 58.82 -49.33
N ASP A 277 -11.71 57.69 -49.96
CA ASP A 277 -12.63 56.71 -49.32
C ASP A 277 -12.06 56.17 -48.01
N ILE A 278 -10.75 55.90 -47.98
CA ILE A 278 -10.07 55.37 -46.79
C ILE A 278 -9.99 56.45 -45.70
N LEU A 279 -9.66 57.69 -46.06
CA LEU A 279 -9.60 58.82 -45.12
C LEU A 279 -10.97 59.15 -44.52
N GLU A 280 -12.03 59.10 -45.32
CA GLU A 280 -13.42 59.25 -44.85
C GLU A 280 -13.77 58.13 -43.87
N GLN A 281 -13.47 56.87 -44.23
CA GLN A 281 -13.71 55.72 -43.37
C GLN A 281 -12.93 55.81 -42.06
N LEU A 282 -11.66 56.20 -42.07
CA LEU A 282 -10.85 56.40 -40.87
C LEU A 282 -11.43 57.50 -39.97
N SER A 283 -11.86 58.61 -40.56
CA SER A 283 -12.41 59.78 -39.85
C SER A 283 -13.82 59.57 -39.30
N SER A 284 -14.55 58.56 -39.78
CA SER A 284 -15.89 58.24 -39.28
C SER A 284 -15.87 57.57 -37.89
N LEU A 285 -17.01 57.54 -37.19
CA LEU A 285 -17.18 56.77 -35.95
C LEU A 285 -17.48 55.28 -36.16
N ALA A 286 -17.62 54.83 -37.41
CA ALA A 286 -17.86 53.42 -37.70
C ALA A 286 -16.67 52.56 -37.22
N PRO A 287 -16.90 51.41 -36.58
CA PRO A 287 -15.81 50.55 -36.14
C PRO A 287 -14.98 50.03 -37.33
N MET A 288 -13.71 49.71 -37.08
CA MET A 288 -12.90 49.03 -38.10
C MET A 288 -13.50 47.67 -38.46
N PRO A 289 -13.39 47.21 -39.72
CA PRO A 289 -13.79 45.86 -40.11
C PRO A 289 -13.09 44.82 -39.24
N SER A 290 -13.83 43.83 -38.74
CA SER A 290 -13.23 42.69 -38.05
C SER A 290 -12.60 41.72 -39.05
N ALA A 291 -11.47 41.11 -38.69
CA ALA A 291 -10.83 40.10 -39.51
C ALA A 291 -11.63 38.79 -39.60
N ARG A 292 -12.75 38.66 -38.88
CA ARG A 292 -13.59 37.46 -38.86
C ARG A 292 -14.29 37.21 -40.20
N ASP A 293 -14.02 36.06 -40.79
CA ASP A 293 -14.73 35.53 -41.96
C ASP A 293 -15.32 34.15 -41.58
N PRO A 294 -16.66 33.99 -41.58
CA PRO A 294 -17.32 32.71 -41.28
C PRO A 294 -16.94 31.57 -42.22
N LYS A 295 -16.38 31.86 -43.41
CA LYS A 295 -16.00 30.86 -44.41
C LYS A 295 -14.58 30.31 -44.22
N LEU A 296 -13.75 30.98 -43.44
CA LEU A 296 -12.36 30.60 -43.22
C LEU A 296 -12.14 30.20 -41.75
N PRO A 297 -11.43 29.09 -41.46
CA PRO A 297 -11.17 28.64 -40.11
C PRO A 297 -10.04 29.45 -39.46
N MET A 298 -10.27 30.75 -39.25
CA MET A 298 -9.28 31.65 -38.67
C MET A 298 -9.21 31.52 -37.13
N PRO A 299 -8.01 31.61 -36.53
CA PRO A 299 -7.86 31.51 -35.08
C PRO A 299 -8.55 32.68 -34.35
N SER A 300 -9.51 32.37 -33.48
CA SER A 300 -10.29 33.36 -32.73
C SER A 300 -9.42 34.29 -31.88
N GLU A 301 -8.33 33.79 -31.34
CA GLU A 301 -7.37 34.58 -30.56
C GLU A 301 -6.66 35.64 -31.39
N LEU A 302 -6.21 35.30 -32.61
CA LEU A 302 -5.58 36.27 -33.51
C LEU A 302 -6.57 37.32 -33.98
N ILE A 303 -7.84 36.93 -34.21
CA ILE A 303 -8.91 37.89 -34.51
C ILE A 303 -9.08 38.87 -33.34
N ALA A 304 -9.13 38.38 -32.10
CA ALA A 304 -9.28 39.25 -30.93
C ALA A 304 -8.09 40.19 -30.72
N ILE A 305 -6.86 39.71 -30.94
CA ILE A 305 -5.65 40.56 -30.92
C ILE A 305 -5.73 41.62 -32.03
N CYS A 306 -6.13 41.23 -33.24
CA CYS A 306 -6.28 42.13 -34.39
C CYS A 306 -7.33 43.23 -34.13
N ASP A 307 -8.54 42.84 -33.72
CA ASP A 307 -9.65 43.75 -33.48
C ASP A 307 -9.31 44.74 -32.34
N LYS A 308 -8.58 44.30 -31.31
CA LYS A 308 -8.07 45.18 -30.25
C LYS A 308 -7.02 46.17 -30.76
N ALA A 309 -6.08 45.73 -31.60
CA ALA A 309 -5.07 46.61 -32.20
C ALA A 309 -5.69 47.65 -33.15
N LEU A 310 -6.81 47.31 -33.80
CA LEU A 310 -7.53 48.17 -34.75
C LEU A 310 -8.65 49.02 -34.12
N ALA A 311 -8.81 49.04 -32.79
CA ALA A 311 -9.81 49.86 -32.15
C ALA A 311 -9.60 51.34 -32.50
N LYS A 312 -10.63 52.06 -32.99
CA LYS A 312 -10.47 53.48 -33.35
C LYS A 312 -10.09 54.35 -32.16
N ASP A 313 -10.75 54.11 -31.03
CA ASP A 313 -10.34 54.68 -29.75
C ASP A 313 -9.00 54.08 -29.32
N LYS A 314 -7.94 54.90 -29.35
CA LYS A 314 -6.60 54.47 -28.96
C LYS A 314 -6.49 54.01 -27.51
N SER A 315 -7.41 54.37 -26.62
CA SER A 315 -7.42 53.87 -25.22
C SER A 315 -7.75 52.39 -25.10
N LEU A 316 -8.41 51.83 -26.12
CA LEU A 316 -8.78 50.42 -26.19
C LEU A 316 -7.69 49.55 -26.83
N ARG A 317 -6.71 50.16 -27.51
CA ARG A 317 -5.58 49.47 -28.14
C ARG A 317 -4.56 48.97 -27.11
N PHE A 318 -3.61 48.16 -27.57
CA PHE A 318 -2.42 47.87 -26.78
C PHE A 318 -1.62 49.15 -26.52
N PRO A 319 -1.04 49.33 -25.32
CA PRO A 319 -0.37 50.58 -24.95
C PRO A 319 0.85 50.90 -25.83
N ASN A 320 1.54 49.89 -26.36
CA ASN A 320 2.72 50.01 -27.22
C ASN A 320 2.94 48.71 -28.01
N ALA A 321 3.93 48.71 -28.92
CA ALA A 321 4.25 47.54 -29.73
C ALA A 321 4.77 46.34 -28.91
N ALA A 322 5.37 46.56 -27.74
CA ALA A 322 5.85 45.48 -26.86
C ALA A 322 4.66 44.63 -26.34
N ALA A 323 3.60 45.29 -25.90
CA ALA A 323 2.39 44.62 -25.43
C ALA A 323 1.70 43.82 -26.56
N LEU A 324 1.72 44.31 -27.79
CA LEU A 324 1.24 43.55 -28.96
C LEU A 324 2.13 42.33 -29.24
N ALA A 325 3.47 42.49 -29.19
CA ALA A 325 4.41 41.39 -29.36
C ALA A 325 4.19 40.29 -28.31
N ASP A 326 3.93 40.64 -27.05
CA ASP A 326 3.67 39.70 -25.97
C ASP A 326 2.44 38.83 -26.21
N GLU A 327 1.36 39.42 -26.74
CA GLU A 327 0.12 38.71 -27.07
C GLU A 327 0.31 37.78 -28.28
N LEU A 328 1.02 38.24 -29.32
CA LEU A 328 1.33 37.42 -30.49
C LEU A 328 2.26 36.25 -30.13
N ARG A 329 3.26 36.47 -29.26
CA ARG A 329 4.11 35.40 -28.71
C ARG A 329 3.29 34.45 -27.84
N ALA A 330 2.39 34.97 -27.00
CA ALA A 330 1.51 34.13 -26.19
C ALA A 330 0.66 33.21 -27.08
N TYR A 331 0.09 33.74 -28.16
CA TYR A 331 -0.63 32.94 -29.15
C TYR A 331 0.27 31.86 -29.78
N ARG A 332 1.44 32.25 -30.32
CA ARG A 332 2.38 31.33 -30.97
C ARG A 332 2.84 30.20 -30.04
N ASP A 333 3.12 30.52 -28.78
CA ASP A 333 3.57 29.56 -27.77
C ASP A 333 2.41 28.69 -27.21
N GLY A 334 1.18 28.87 -27.70
CA GLY A 334 -0.03 28.18 -27.21
C GLY A 334 -0.46 28.59 -25.79
N ARG A 335 -0.01 29.74 -25.31
CA ARG A 335 -0.43 30.35 -24.04
C ARG A 335 -1.79 31.05 -24.21
N LEU A 336 -2.38 31.46 -23.08
CA LEU A 336 -3.60 32.26 -23.10
C LEU A 336 -3.26 33.70 -23.49
N VAL A 337 -4.06 34.28 -24.37
CA VAL A 337 -3.95 35.68 -24.79
C VAL A 337 -4.95 36.53 -23.98
N SER A 338 -4.57 37.72 -23.53
CA SER A 338 -5.46 38.57 -22.73
C SER A 338 -6.58 39.21 -23.56
N ALA A 339 -6.38 39.34 -24.88
CA ALA A 339 -7.36 39.91 -25.79
C ALA A 339 -8.60 39.01 -26.01
N TYR A 340 -8.51 37.70 -25.72
CA TYR A 340 -9.58 36.74 -25.99
C TYR A 340 -10.28 36.28 -24.70
N ALA A 341 -11.60 36.42 -24.67
CA ALA A 341 -12.43 35.94 -23.56
C ALA A 341 -12.70 34.43 -23.69
N TYR A 342 -11.87 33.62 -23.03
CA TYR A 342 -12.03 32.16 -23.02
C TYR A 342 -13.27 31.72 -22.23
N SER A 343 -14.02 30.76 -22.78
CA SER A 343 -15.07 30.06 -22.04
C SER A 343 -14.47 29.05 -21.03
N ARG A 344 -15.22 28.75 -19.96
CA ARG A 344 -14.81 27.73 -18.96
C ARG A 344 -14.55 26.35 -19.60
N GLY A 345 -15.31 26.00 -20.65
CA GLY A 345 -15.16 24.75 -21.38
C GLY A 345 -13.86 24.67 -22.19
N GLU A 346 -13.48 25.76 -22.88
CA GLU A 346 -12.21 25.82 -23.63
C GLU A 346 -11.00 25.72 -22.70
N LEU A 347 -11.04 26.41 -21.56
CA LEU A 347 -9.99 26.32 -20.53
C LEU A 347 -9.83 24.89 -20.00
N LEU A 348 -10.95 24.21 -19.70
CA LEU A 348 -10.91 22.81 -19.25
C LEU A 348 -10.33 21.88 -20.33
N ARG A 349 -10.74 22.05 -21.59
CA ARG A 349 -10.24 21.25 -22.71
C ARG A 349 -8.73 21.42 -22.89
N ARG A 350 -8.22 22.66 -22.81
CA ARG A 350 -6.78 22.96 -22.86
C ARG A 350 -6.04 22.40 -21.65
N PHE A 351 -6.61 22.51 -20.46
CA PHE A 351 -6.03 21.93 -19.24
C PHE A 351 -5.87 20.41 -19.38
N ILE A 352 -6.91 19.71 -19.87
CA ILE A 352 -6.85 18.28 -20.13
C ILE A 352 -5.80 17.97 -21.20
N ALA A 353 -5.79 18.71 -22.31
CA ALA A 353 -4.87 18.48 -23.42
C ALA A 353 -3.39 18.66 -23.00
N ARG A 354 -3.11 19.64 -22.14
CA ARG A 354 -1.77 19.93 -21.63
C ARG A 354 -1.33 18.96 -20.52
N ASN A 355 -2.27 18.49 -19.69
CA ASN A 355 -1.97 17.67 -18.52
C ASN A 355 -2.38 16.19 -18.69
N LYS A 356 -2.53 15.69 -19.93
CA LYS A 356 -2.98 14.30 -20.19
C LYS A 356 -2.19 13.27 -19.40
N ILE A 357 -0.86 13.38 -19.38
CA ILE A 357 0.03 12.44 -18.67
C ILE A 357 -0.23 12.47 -17.16
N ALA A 358 -0.29 13.68 -16.57
CA ALA A 358 -0.53 13.84 -15.14
C ALA A 358 -1.92 13.34 -14.73
N LEU A 359 -2.95 13.57 -15.54
CA LEU A 359 -4.31 13.08 -15.30
C LEU A 359 -4.41 11.55 -15.38
N VAL A 360 -3.78 10.95 -16.39
CA VAL A 360 -3.72 9.48 -16.52
C VAL A 360 -2.96 8.86 -15.34
N ALA A 361 -1.82 9.44 -14.94
CA ALA A 361 -1.07 8.97 -13.78
C ALA A 361 -1.89 9.09 -12.48
N SER A 362 -2.59 10.21 -12.28
CA SER A 362 -3.46 10.42 -11.11
C SER A 362 -4.61 9.41 -11.07
N LEU A 363 -5.22 9.12 -12.22
CA LEU A 363 -6.28 8.12 -12.33
C LEU A 363 -5.77 6.70 -12.05
N ALA A 364 -4.56 6.37 -12.53
CA ALA A 364 -3.92 5.08 -12.25
C ALA A 364 -3.62 4.91 -10.75
N VAL A 365 -3.14 5.96 -10.07
CA VAL A 365 -2.91 5.95 -8.62
C VAL A 365 -4.24 5.78 -7.87
N LEU A 366 -5.29 6.50 -8.26
CA LEU A 366 -6.61 6.37 -7.64
C LEU A 366 -7.16 4.95 -7.81
N LEU A 367 -7.02 4.36 -9.01
CA LEU A 367 -7.43 2.99 -9.29
C LEU A 367 -6.63 1.99 -8.44
N ALA A 368 -5.32 2.18 -8.30
CA ALA A 368 -4.48 1.34 -7.44
C ALA A 368 -4.89 1.42 -5.97
N ILE A 369 -5.23 2.61 -5.46
CA ILE A 369 -5.75 2.81 -4.11
C ILE A 369 -7.10 2.09 -3.93
N LEU A 370 -8.01 2.21 -4.90
CA LEU A 370 -9.32 1.54 -4.84
C LEU A 370 -9.18 0.01 -4.88
N ILE A 371 -8.30 -0.52 -5.73
CA ILE A 371 -7.98 -1.95 -5.77
C ILE A 371 -7.38 -2.40 -4.44
N GLY A 372 -6.41 -1.64 -3.90
CA GLY A 372 -5.79 -1.92 -2.61
C GLY A 372 -6.79 -1.91 -1.46
N ALA A 373 -7.70 -0.94 -1.41
CA ALA A 373 -8.76 -0.86 -0.42
C ALA A 373 -9.75 -2.03 -0.53
N GLY A 374 -10.13 -2.42 -1.75
CA GLY A 374 -11.00 -3.57 -1.99
C GLY A 374 -10.36 -4.90 -1.55
N LEU A 375 -9.07 -5.09 -1.83
CA LEU A 375 -8.31 -6.25 -1.38
C LEU A 375 -8.18 -6.27 0.15
N ALA A 376 -7.85 -5.14 0.78
CA ALA A 376 -7.74 -5.03 2.23
C ALA A 376 -9.07 -5.33 2.93
N PHE A 377 -10.19 -4.85 2.38
CA PHE A 377 -11.52 -5.18 2.88
C PHE A 377 -11.83 -6.67 2.78
N LYS A 378 -11.55 -7.30 1.63
CA LYS A 378 -11.76 -8.73 1.42
C LYS A 378 -10.94 -9.57 2.42
N PHE A 379 -9.64 -9.29 2.56
CA PHE A 379 -8.78 -9.99 3.51
C PHE A 379 -9.20 -9.74 4.97
N GLY A 380 -9.68 -8.54 5.30
CA GLY A 380 -10.22 -8.23 6.62
C GLY A 380 -11.46 -9.06 6.96
N VAL A 381 -12.39 -9.23 6.02
CA VAL A 381 -13.58 -10.06 6.20
C VAL A 381 -13.22 -11.55 6.32
N GLU A 382 -12.29 -12.05 5.50
CA GLU A 382 -11.82 -13.44 5.58
C GLU A 382 -11.09 -13.72 6.90
N ALA A 383 -10.24 -12.80 7.36
CA ALA A 383 -9.56 -12.90 8.64
C ALA A 383 -10.54 -12.88 9.83
N HIS A 384 -11.61 -12.08 9.75
CA HIS A 384 -12.62 -12.05 10.80
C HIS A 384 -13.39 -13.37 10.89
N LYS A 385 -13.80 -13.93 9.74
CA LYS A 385 -14.46 -15.25 9.68
C LYS A 385 -13.56 -16.36 10.21
N ALA A 386 -12.28 -16.36 9.82
CA ALA A 386 -11.30 -17.34 10.30
C ALA A 386 -11.08 -17.24 11.82
N ARG A 387 -11.06 -16.02 12.36
CA ARG A 387 -10.96 -15.79 13.81
C ARG A 387 -12.18 -16.31 14.55
N ASP A 388 -13.39 -16.07 14.04
CA ASP A 388 -14.62 -16.52 14.70
C ASP A 388 -14.73 -18.05 14.70
N LEU A 389 -14.33 -18.71 13.61
CA LEU A 389 -14.20 -20.17 13.54
C LEU A 389 -13.17 -20.71 14.55
N ALA A 390 -11.98 -20.10 14.63
CA ALA A 390 -10.93 -20.50 15.57
C ALA A 390 -11.35 -20.31 17.04
N VAL A 391 -12.12 -19.26 17.34
CA VAL A 391 -12.67 -19.04 18.70
C VAL A 391 -13.70 -20.12 19.04
N ALA A 392 -14.60 -20.47 18.11
CA ALA A 392 -15.58 -21.53 18.32
C ALA A 392 -14.94 -22.91 18.54
N GLU A 393 -13.92 -23.26 17.74
CA GLU A 393 -13.14 -24.50 17.93
C GLU A 393 -12.40 -24.51 19.28
N GLY A 394 -11.83 -23.37 19.68
CA GLY A 394 -11.14 -23.23 20.97
C GLY A 394 -12.05 -23.41 22.18
N GLU A 395 -13.31 -22.98 22.11
CA GLU A 395 -14.28 -23.16 23.20
C GLU A 395 -14.69 -24.62 23.39
N ILE A 396 -14.87 -25.37 22.29
CA ILE A 396 -15.17 -26.81 22.33
C ILE A 396 -14.02 -27.59 22.98
N VAL A 397 -12.79 -27.33 22.55
CA VAL A 397 -11.59 -27.98 23.11
C VAL A 397 -11.42 -27.66 24.60
N LYS A 398 -11.73 -26.42 25.01
CA LYS A 398 -11.66 -26.02 26.42
C LYS A 398 -12.70 -26.74 27.28
N GLN A 399 -13.92 -26.94 26.78
CA GLN A 399 -14.96 -27.69 27.47
C GLN A 399 -14.60 -29.17 27.63
N GLU A 400 -14.07 -29.81 26.58
CA GLU A 400 -13.60 -31.19 26.67
C GLU A 400 -12.45 -31.33 27.67
N LYS A 401 -11.47 -30.42 27.64
CA LYS A 401 -10.36 -30.42 28.60
C LYS A 401 -10.85 -30.32 30.05
N GLN A 402 -11.78 -29.40 30.34
CA GLN A 402 -12.35 -29.25 31.69
C GLN A 402 -13.12 -30.49 32.15
N ARG A 403 -13.82 -31.18 31.24
CA ARG A 403 -14.52 -32.42 31.55
C ARG A 403 -13.55 -33.55 31.92
N VAL A 404 -12.44 -33.67 31.19
CA VAL A 404 -11.39 -34.66 31.48
C VAL A 404 -10.69 -34.37 32.80
N GLU A 405 -10.35 -33.10 33.08
CA GLU A 405 -9.71 -32.71 34.35
C GLU A 405 -10.58 -33.02 35.57
N ARG A 406 -11.90 -32.77 35.49
CA ARG A 406 -12.83 -33.12 36.58
C ARG A 406 -12.92 -34.62 36.81
N ALA A 407 -13.06 -35.41 35.73
CA ALA A 407 -13.11 -36.85 35.83
C ALA A 407 -11.84 -37.44 36.45
N LEU A 408 -10.66 -36.91 36.08
CA LEU A 408 -9.38 -37.34 36.66
C LEU A 408 -9.25 -36.99 38.15
N ALA A 409 -9.72 -35.80 38.55
CA ALA A 409 -9.74 -35.39 39.94
C ALA A 409 -10.62 -36.31 40.80
N ASP A 410 -11.80 -36.71 40.30
CA ASP A 410 -12.70 -37.62 41.01
C ASP A 410 -12.11 -39.04 41.17
N VAL A 411 -11.52 -39.61 40.11
CA VAL A 411 -10.84 -40.92 40.19
C VAL A 411 -9.71 -40.89 41.22
N THR A 412 -8.90 -39.83 41.20
CA THR A 412 -7.76 -39.68 42.12
C THR A 412 -8.24 -39.56 43.57
N ARG A 413 -9.33 -38.80 43.80
CA ARG A 413 -9.93 -38.66 45.13
C ARG A 413 -10.45 -39.99 45.67
N ILE A 414 -11.21 -40.74 44.87
CA ILE A 414 -11.79 -42.03 45.29
C ILE A 414 -10.68 -43.06 45.52
N SER A 415 -9.70 -43.13 44.61
CA SER A 415 -8.49 -43.98 44.74
C SER A 415 -7.77 -43.77 46.07
N ASN A 416 -7.48 -42.50 46.43
CA ASN A 416 -6.81 -42.17 47.69
C ASN A 416 -7.66 -42.50 48.93
N GLN A 417 -8.98 -42.31 48.84
CA GLN A 417 -9.91 -42.65 49.91
C GLN A 417 -9.97 -44.17 50.15
N ASN A 418 -10.04 -44.97 49.08
CA ASN A 418 -10.03 -46.42 49.16
C ASN A 418 -8.70 -46.96 49.71
N LEU A 419 -7.56 -46.38 49.29
CA LEU A 419 -6.26 -46.78 49.81
C LEU A 419 -6.12 -46.47 51.30
N THR A 420 -6.62 -45.32 51.74
CA THR A 420 -6.65 -44.95 53.16
C THR A 420 -7.51 -45.94 53.95
N ALA A 421 -8.69 -46.30 53.43
CA ALA A 421 -9.58 -47.28 54.06
C ALA A 421 -8.96 -48.69 54.11
N ALA A 422 -8.29 -49.14 53.03
CA ALA A 422 -7.61 -50.43 52.99
C ALA A 422 -6.49 -50.50 54.04
N ASN A 423 -5.71 -49.42 54.21
CA ASN A 423 -4.70 -49.31 55.26
C ASN A 423 -5.31 -49.39 56.66
N GLN A 424 -6.39 -48.66 56.92
CA GLN A 424 -7.08 -48.67 58.22
C GLN A 424 -7.68 -50.03 58.56
N ALA A 425 -8.29 -50.70 57.58
CA ALA A 425 -8.83 -52.04 57.73
C ALA A 425 -7.71 -53.05 58.01
N ALA A 426 -6.61 -53.01 57.27
CA ALA A 426 -5.45 -53.87 57.51
C ALA A 426 -4.83 -53.64 58.91
N ALA A 427 -4.64 -52.39 59.32
CA ALA A 427 -4.11 -52.07 60.65
C ALA A 427 -5.01 -52.60 61.78
N SER A 428 -6.33 -52.46 61.65
CA SER A 428 -7.31 -52.95 62.63
C SER A 428 -7.29 -54.49 62.73
N ILE A 429 -7.25 -55.16 61.58
CA ILE A 429 -7.16 -56.63 61.53
C ILE A 429 -5.87 -57.12 62.19
N LEU A 430 -4.71 -56.53 61.86
CA LEU A 430 -3.43 -56.89 62.49
C LEU A 430 -3.45 -56.67 64.00
N GLY A 431 -3.97 -55.52 64.45
CA GLY A 431 -4.05 -55.18 65.88
C GLY A 431 -4.84 -56.23 66.65
N ASN A 432 -6.02 -56.57 66.17
CA ASN A 432 -6.90 -57.52 66.85
C ASN A 432 -6.38 -58.97 66.77
N ILE A 433 -5.79 -59.41 65.65
CA ILE A 433 -5.11 -60.72 65.57
C ILE A 433 -3.96 -60.80 66.57
N ASN A 434 -3.16 -59.74 66.68
CA ASN A 434 -2.05 -59.68 67.63
C ASN A 434 -2.53 -59.77 69.08
N GLU A 435 -3.64 -59.12 69.42
CA GLU A 435 -4.25 -59.20 70.75
C GLU A 435 -4.66 -60.64 71.09
N ILE A 436 -5.38 -61.32 70.19
CA ILE A 436 -5.78 -62.72 70.36
C ILE A 436 -4.54 -63.62 70.50
N ARG A 437 -3.55 -63.44 69.61
CA ARG A 437 -2.30 -64.21 69.62
C ARG A 437 -1.54 -64.04 70.93
N MET A 438 -1.44 -62.81 71.46
CA MET A 438 -0.78 -62.55 72.75
C MET A 438 -1.53 -63.23 73.90
N GLY A 439 -2.86 -63.15 73.93
CA GLY A 439 -3.67 -63.84 74.95
C GLY A 439 -3.49 -65.36 74.91
N MET A 440 -3.45 -65.95 73.71
CA MET A 440 -3.16 -67.38 73.53
C MET A 440 -1.72 -67.74 73.90
N GLN A 441 -0.73 -66.90 73.59
CA GLN A 441 0.67 -67.13 73.97
C GLN A 441 0.86 -67.10 75.48
N GLN A 442 0.25 -66.15 76.17
CA GLN A 442 0.25 -66.11 77.65
C GLN A 442 -0.35 -67.38 78.25
N ALA A 443 -1.45 -67.87 77.68
CA ALA A 443 -2.03 -69.15 78.07
C ALA A 443 -1.07 -70.31 77.79
N ALA A 444 -0.41 -70.32 76.62
CA ALA A 444 0.55 -71.36 76.26
C ALA A 444 1.75 -71.39 77.20
N ASP A 445 2.28 -70.24 77.60
CA ASP A 445 3.44 -70.12 78.50
C ASP A 445 3.13 -70.58 79.94
N SER A 446 1.84 -70.58 80.32
CA SER A 446 1.36 -71.11 81.60
C SER A 446 1.29 -72.65 81.65
N LEU A 447 1.36 -73.32 80.49
CA LEU A 447 1.32 -74.77 80.37
C LEU A 447 2.75 -75.30 80.14
N ARG A 448 3.35 -75.97 81.12
CA ARG A 448 4.75 -76.43 81.09
C ARG A 448 4.91 -77.94 81.18
N SER A 449 3.85 -78.68 81.45
CA SER A 449 3.87 -80.14 81.56
C SER A 449 2.70 -80.83 80.85
N ASN A 450 2.87 -82.12 80.55
CA ASN A 450 1.81 -82.96 79.98
C ASN A 450 0.58 -83.08 80.89
N ALA A 451 0.76 -82.99 82.22
CA ALA A 451 -0.36 -83.01 83.16
C ALA A 451 -1.18 -81.71 83.08
N GLU A 452 -0.51 -80.56 82.93
CA GLU A 452 -1.17 -79.25 82.78
C GLU A 452 -1.92 -79.13 81.45
N LEU A 453 -1.41 -79.73 80.37
CA LEU A 453 -2.12 -79.87 79.10
C LEU A 453 -3.48 -80.57 79.26
N VAL A 454 -3.53 -81.66 80.05
CA VAL A 454 -4.76 -82.41 80.33
C VAL A 454 -5.72 -81.62 81.23
N ALA A 455 -5.17 -80.86 82.18
CA ALA A 455 -5.94 -80.04 83.13
C ALA A 455 -6.33 -78.64 82.58
N SER A 456 -6.01 -78.31 81.33
CA SER A 456 -6.15 -76.96 80.76
C SER A 456 -7.60 -76.51 80.46
N ALA A 457 -8.61 -77.33 80.71
CA ALA A 457 -10.01 -77.04 80.35
C ALA A 457 -10.53 -75.70 80.91
N GLY A 458 -10.18 -75.33 82.16
CA GLY A 458 -10.58 -74.06 82.76
C GLY A 458 -9.91 -72.82 82.12
N LEU A 459 -8.65 -72.97 81.69
CA LEU A 459 -7.91 -71.94 80.96
C LEU A 459 -8.52 -71.71 79.57
N LEU A 460 -8.86 -72.80 78.86
CA LEU A 460 -9.51 -72.73 77.55
C LEU A 460 -10.89 -72.07 77.63
N GLU A 461 -11.67 -72.35 78.68
CA GLU A 461 -12.97 -71.71 78.89
C GLU A 461 -12.83 -70.20 79.18
N SER A 462 -11.79 -69.81 79.92
CA SER A 462 -11.47 -68.40 80.17
C SER A 462 -11.08 -67.64 78.89
N LEU A 463 -10.29 -68.28 78.02
CA LEU A 463 -9.98 -67.74 76.69
C LEU A 463 -11.24 -67.61 75.82
N ARG A 464 -12.13 -68.62 75.85
CA ARG A 464 -13.41 -68.58 75.14
C ARG A 464 -14.31 -67.43 75.60
N GLN A 465 -14.37 -67.17 76.90
CA GLN A 465 -15.13 -66.03 77.44
C GLN A 465 -14.52 -64.69 77.05
N ARG A 466 -13.19 -64.58 77.05
CA ARG A 466 -12.47 -63.37 76.63
C ARG A 466 -12.63 -63.09 75.13
N TYR A 467 -12.69 -64.14 74.32
CA TYR A 467 -12.81 -64.06 72.87
C TYR A 467 -14.09 -64.79 72.40
N PRO A 468 -15.29 -64.20 72.62
CA PRO A 468 -16.57 -64.88 72.42
C PRO A 468 -16.88 -65.22 70.96
N ARG A 469 -16.16 -64.61 70.01
CA ARG A 469 -16.25 -64.94 68.57
C ARG A 469 -15.52 -66.22 68.20
N ALA A 470 -14.62 -66.72 69.05
CA ALA A 470 -13.99 -68.01 68.85
C ALA A 470 -15.00 -69.13 69.14
N GLU A 471 -15.16 -70.02 68.17
CA GLU A 471 -16.02 -71.20 68.28
C GLU A 471 -15.48 -72.19 69.31
N SER A 472 -14.17 -72.40 69.31
CA SER A 472 -13.51 -73.27 70.27
C SER A 472 -12.05 -72.94 70.48
N PHE A 473 -11.56 -73.27 71.67
CA PHE A 473 -10.14 -73.36 72.00
C PHE A 473 -9.80 -74.80 72.36
N ALA A 474 -8.65 -75.29 71.90
CA ALA A 474 -8.20 -76.64 72.19
C ALA A 474 -6.71 -76.66 72.52
N THR A 475 -6.30 -77.55 73.41
CA THR A 475 -4.90 -77.92 73.58
C THR A 475 -4.63 -79.26 72.92
N THR A 476 -3.56 -79.36 72.14
CA THR A 476 -3.15 -80.59 71.46
C THR A 476 -1.74 -80.99 71.88
N ARG A 477 -1.45 -82.29 71.94
CA ARG A 477 -0.12 -82.84 72.23
C ARG A 477 0.53 -83.31 70.94
N ALA A 478 1.82 -83.05 70.74
CA ALA A 478 2.53 -83.54 69.56
C ALA A 478 2.44 -85.08 69.43
N PRO A 479 2.14 -85.65 68.24
CA PRO A 479 2.05 -84.99 66.93
C PRO A 479 0.69 -84.37 66.56
N GLY A 480 -0.29 -84.28 67.47
CA GLY A 480 -1.52 -83.49 67.32
C GLY A 480 -2.78 -84.08 67.95
N THR A 481 -2.63 -84.91 68.98
CA THR A 481 -3.77 -85.47 69.73
C THR A 481 -4.42 -84.37 70.56
N VAL A 482 -5.72 -84.09 70.35
CA VAL A 482 -6.47 -83.15 71.19
C VAL A 482 -6.58 -83.70 72.61
N VAL A 483 -6.14 -82.90 73.58
CA VAL A 483 -6.10 -83.27 75.00
C VAL A 483 -7.23 -82.60 75.78
N ALA A 484 -7.51 -81.33 75.47
CA ALA A 484 -8.62 -80.58 76.04
C ALA A 484 -9.22 -79.65 74.99
N VAL A 485 -10.52 -79.36 75.12
CA VAL A 485 -11.24 -78.42 74.26
C VAL A 485 -12.34 -77.72 75.07
N ALA A 486 -12.54 -76.45 74.77
CA ALA A 486 -13.63 -75.63 75.28
C ALA A 486 -14.41 -75.02 74.09
N PRO A 487 -15.73 -75.20 73.99
CA PRO A 487 -16.59 -75.99 74.89
C PRO A 487 -16.44 -77.50 74.68
N ALA A 488 -16.72 -78.29 75.72
CA ALA A 488 -16.51 -79.75 75.73
C ALA A 488 -17.25 -80.52 74.63
N LYS A 489 -18.35 -79.97 74.08
CA LYS A 489 -19.12 -80.57 72.97
C LYS A 489 -18.26 -80.87 71.73
N TYR A 490 -17.17 -80.13 71.52
CA TYR A 490 -16.29 -80.34 70.37
C TYR A 490 -15.27 -81.47 70.56
N ARG A 491 -15.23 -82.13 71.73
CA ARG A 491 -14.24 -83.20 72.03
C ARG A 491 -14.34 -84.40 71.10
N GLN A 492 -15.54 -84.78 70.67
CA GLN A 492 -15.76 -85.92 69.76
C GLN A 492 -15.50 -85.58 68.29
N ALA A 493 -15.72 -84.33 67.87
CA ALA A 493 -15.57 -83.91 66.48
C ALA A 493 -14.11 -83.68 66.05
N LEU A 494 -13.22 -83.35 66.99
CA LEU A 494 -11.83 -83.00 66.71
C LEU A 494 -10.86 -84.18 66.54
N GLY A 495 -11.30 -85.43 66.78
CA GLY A 495 -10.44 -86.61 66.92
C GLY A 495 -9.79 -87.19 65.65
N ALA A 496 -10.00 -86.60 64.47
CA ALA A 496 -9.44 -87.12 63.20
C ALA A 496 -9.08 -86.03 62.16
N ASP A 497 -9.04 -84.75 62.54
CA ASP A 497 -8.76 -83.65 61.59
C ASP A 497 -7.26 -83.53 61.29
N THR A 498 -6.85 -83.89 60.07
CA THR A 498 -5.47 -83.77 59.59
C THR A 498 -5.05 -82.31 59.37
N SER A 499 -6.00 -81.38 59.25
CA SER A 499 -5.69 -79.95 59.09
C SER A 499 -4.97 -79.43 60.33
N GLN A 500 -5.38 -79.83 61.53
CA GLN A 500 -4.65 -79.47 62.76
C GLN A 500 -3.25 -80.08 62.79
N LEU A 501 -3.07 -81.31 62.29
CA LEU A 501 -1.75 -81.94 62.16
C LEU A 501 -0.85 -81.12 61.23
N GLU A 502 -1.37 -80.61 60.11
CA GLU A 502 -0.59 -79.76 59.20
C GLU A 502 -0.19 -78.43 59.84
N HIS A 503 -1.09 -77.76 60.56
CA HIS A 503 -0.78 -76.50 61.25
C HIS A 503 0.21 -76.72 62.39
N ASN A 504 0.03 -77.77 63.17
CA ASN A 504 0.94 -78.17 64.23
C ASN A 504 2.32 -78.53 63.66
N ARG A 505 2.38 -79.28 62.55
CA ARG A 505 3.63 -79.61 61.84
C ARG A 505 4.33 -78.34 61.36
N MET A 506 3.64 -77.43 60.68
CA MET A 506 4.25 -76.17 60.22
C MET A 506 4.70 -75.29 61.40
N THR A 507 3.96 -75.29 62.50
CA THR A 507 4.31 -74.57 63.73
C THR A 507 5.53 -75.21 64.42
N LEU A 508 5.66 -76.54 64.38
CA LEU A 508 6.84 -77.29 64.82
C LEU A 508 8.07 -76.94 63.97
N GLU A 509 7.93 -76.96 62.64
CA GLU A 509 9.00 -76.65 61.69
C GLU A 509 9.52 -75.21 61.86
N ARG A 510 8.65 -74.26 62.20
CA ARG A 510 8.98 -72.82 62.23
C ARG A 510 9.11 -72.21 63.62
N GLY A 511 8.53 -72.82 64.64
CA GLY A 511 8.59 -72.36 66.04
C GLY A 511 7.81 -71.07 66.35
N VAL A 512 6.94 -70.61 65.44
CA VAL A 512 6.15 -69.37 65.55
C VAL A 512 4.66 -69.63 65.35
N PRO A 513 3.75 -68.82 65.94
CA PRO A 513 2.31 -68.96 65.72
C PRO A 513 1.92 -68.87 64.24
N ILE A 514 0.92 -69.67 63.84
CA ILE A 514 0.44 -69.73 62.45
C ILE A 514 -1.08 -69.58 62.42
N LEU A 515 -1.56 -68.75 61.49
CA LEU A 515 -2.98 -68.64 61.13
C LEU A 515 -3.24 -69.46 59.87
N SER A 516 -4.29 -70.29 59.91
CA SER A 516 -4.69 -71.15 58.80
C SER A 516 -5.47 -70.40 57.73
N ARG A 517 -5.51 -70.95 56.51
CA ARG A 517 -6.57 -70.61 55.54
C ARG A 517 -7.92 -71.18 56.00
N ILE A 518 -8.97 -70.94 55.23
CA ILE A 518 -10.26 -71.60 55.43
C ILE A 518 -10.13 -73.08 55.07
N TYR A 519 -10.55 -73.94 55.99
CA TYR A 519 -10.73 -75.37 55.75
C TYR A 519 -12.09 -75.80 56.27
N GLN A 520 -12.62 -76.90 55.72
CA GLN A 520 -13.83 -77.51 56.22
C GLN A 520 -13.57 -78.13 57.59
N ALA A 521 -14.18 -77.60 58.63
CA ALA A 521 -14.14 -78.19 59.96
C ALA A 521 -14.95 -79.51 59.97
N PRO A 522 -14.61 -80.47 60.84
CA PRO A 522 -15.33 -81.75 60.97
C PRO A 522 -16.84 -81.61 61.18
N GLU A 523 -17.30 -80.48 61.76
CA GLU A 523 -18.72 -80.19 61.96
C GLU A 523 -19.43 -79.63 60.71
N GLY A 524 -18.76 -79.62 59.56
CA GLY A 524 -19.38 -79.28 58.26
C GLY A 524 -19.43 -77.78 57.93
N PHE A 525 -18.61 -76.95 58.58
CA PHE A 525 -18.53 -75.52 58.28
C PHE A 525 -17.09 -75.06 58.00
N PRO A 526 -16.87 -74.04 57.15
CA PRO A 526 -15.55 -73.46 56.92
C PRO A 526 -15.04 -72.75 58.17
N ALA A 527 -13.78 -72.98 58.55
CA ALA A 527 -13.18 -72.37 59.72
C ALA A 527 -11.75 -71.87 59.47
N VAL A 528 -11.38 -70.79 60.18
CA VAL A 528 -10.02 -70.28 60.31
C VAL A 528 -9.50 -70.72 61.68
N THR A 529 -8.25 -71.16 61.74
CA THR A 529 -7.59 -71.69 62.93
C THR A 529 -6.31 -70.93 63.21
N LEU A 530 -6.17 -70.36 64.42
CA LEU A 530 -4.92 -69.79 64.92
C LEU A 530 -4.27 -70.82 65.85
N VAL A 531 -2.99 -71.14 65.62
CA VAL A 531 -2.25 -72.11 66.42
C VAL A 531 -1.03 -71.45 67.05
N VAL A 532 -0.85 -71.67 68.35
CA VAL A 532 0.24 -71.15 69.18
C VAL A 532 0.99 -72.32 69.83
N PRO A 533 2.32 -72.44 69.65
CA PRO A 533 3.09 -73.51 70.28
C PRO A 533 3.26 -73.29 71.79
N ILE A 534 3.12 -74.37 72.55
CA ILE A 534 3.50 -74.41 73.96
C ILE A 534 4.98 -74.78 74.01
N LYS A 535 5.83 -73.92 74.57
CA LYS A 535 7.29 -74.11 74.58
C LYS A 535 7.79 -74.57 75.95
N GLN A 536 8.61 -75.62 75.96
CA GLN A 536 9.32 -76.10 77.14
C GLN A 536 10.83 -76.21 76.82
N GLY A 537 11.59 -75.14 77.09
CA GLY A 537 12.98 -75.08 76.66
C GLY A 537 13.11 -75.14 75.14
N LYS A 538 13.75 -76.19 74.61
CA LYS A 538 13.89 -76.42 73.16
C LYS A 538 12.81 -77.35 72.57
N THR A 539 11.88 -77.87 73.37
CA THR A 539 10.83 -78.79 72.90
C THR A 539 9.47 -78.12 72.82
N ILE A 540 8.61 -78.62 71.94
CA ILE A 540 7.21 -78.19 71.79
C ILE A 540 6.33 -79.39 72.16
N PRO A 541 5.97 -79.57 73.45
CA PRO A 541 5.14 -80.71 73.88
C PRO A 541 3.71 -80.67 73.32
N GLY A 542 3.23 -79.49 72.93
CA GLY A 542 1.87 -79.31 72.44
C GLY A 542 1.58 -77.91 71.91
N PHE A 543 0.31 -77.64 71.63
CA PHE A 543 -0.17 -76.38 71.05
C PHE A 543 -1.48 -75.95 71.69
N ILE A 544 -1.74 -74.64 71.69
CA ILE A 544 -3.08 -74.08 71.86
C ILE A 544 -3.59 -73.68 70.47
N SER A 545 -4.76 -74.15 70.09
CA SER A 545 -5.44 -73.78 68.84
C SER A 545 -6.77 -73.09 69.12
N MET A 546 -7.08 -72.03 68.38
CA MET A 546 -8.37 -71.35 68.37
C MET A 546 -9.03 -71.55 67.02
N ARG A 547 -10.32 -71.89 67.00
CA ARG A 547 -11.15 -71.96 65.79
C ARG A 547 -12.15 -70.81 65.75
N ILE A 548 -12.33 -70.20 64.59
CA ILE A 548 -13.28 -69.10 64.36
C ILE A 548 -13.89 -69.21 62.96
N LYS A 549 -15.17 -68.84 62.82
CA LYS A 549 -15.83 -68.80 61.51
C LYS A 549 -15.26 -67.65 60.66
N PRO A 550 -15.13 -67.80 59.33
CA PRO A 550 -14.66 -66.73 58.46
C PRO A 550 -15.47 -65.44 58.58
N THR A 551 -16.78 -65.55 58.76
CA THR A 551 -17.69 -64.41 58.95
C THR A 551 -17.41 -63.66 60.26
N ASP A 552 -17.23 -64.40 61.36
CA ASP A 552 -16.92 -63.82 62.67
C ASP A 552 -15.47 -63.34 62.76
N PHE A 553 -14.59 -63.89 61.92
CA PHE A 553 -13.20 -63.52 61.83
C PHE A 553 -13.04 -62.05 61.40
N LEU A 554 -13.89 -61.46 60.56
CA LEU A 554 -13.74 -60.03 60.21
C LEU A 554 -14.79 -59.13 60.82
N ALA A 555 -16.01 -59.64 61.03
CA ALA A 555 -17.14 -58.87 61.57
C ALA A 555 -16.86 -58.23 62.94
N GLY A 556 -15.79 -58.60 63.65
CA GLY A 556 -15.15 -57.54 64.42
C GLY A 556 -13.70 -57.73 64.77
N LEU A 557 -12.91 -58.03 63.75
CA LEU A 557 -11.57 -57.47 63.67
C LEU A 557 -11.57 -56.10 62.94
N LEU A 558 -12.67 -55.72 62.26
CA LEU A 558 -12.86 -54.44 61.59
C LEU A 558 -13.59 -53.42 62.47
N VAL A 559 -13.26 -52.13 62.31
CA VAL A 559 -13.97 -51.00 62.94
C VAL A 559 -15.28 -50.76 62.19
N ALA A 560 -16.36 -50.39 62.90
CA ALA A 560 -17.69 -50.18 62.32
C ALA A 560 -17.70 -49.26 61.08
N ASP A 561 -16.85 -48.21 61.07
CA ASP A 561 -16.73 -47.27 59.94
C ASP A 561 -16.22 -47.90 58.63
N THR A 562 -15.55 -49.07 58.70
CA THR A 562 -15.12 -49.81 57.51
C THR A 562 -16.18 -50.78 56.98
N GLN A 563 -17.30 -50.94 57.69
CA GLN A 563 -18.40 -51.86 57.34
C GLN A 563 -19.62 -51.14 56.71
N THR A 564 -19.47 -49.91 56.22
CA THR A 564 -20.59 -49.12 55.66
C THR A 564 -21.16 -49.74 54.38
N GLU A 565 -22.48 -49.64 54.16
CA GLU A 565 -23.24 -50.22 53.03
C GLU A 565 -22.71 -49.93 51.61
N LYS A 566 -21.80 -48.96 51.43
CA LYS A 566 -21.27 -48.58 50.10
C LYS A 566 -19.89 -49.14 49.78
N ARG A 567 -19.18 -49.73 50.75
CA ARG A 567 -17.79 -50.20 50.57
C ARG A 567 -17.69 -51.68 50.87
N SER A 568 -17.31 -52.45 49.85
CA SER A 568 -17.03 -53.87 50.02
C SER A 568 -15.58 -54.04 50.44
N VAL A 569 -15.36 -54.73 51.56
CA VAL A 569 -14.02 -55.08 52.06
C VAL A 569 -13.81 -56.57 51.85
N TRP A 570 -12.81 -56.90 51.05
CA TRP A 570 -12.39 -58.27 50.81
C TRP A 570 -11.10 -58.56 51.55
N VAL A 571 -10.97 -59.78 52.05
CA VAL A 571 -9.70 -60.27 52.58
C VAL A 571 -9.32 -61.51 51.80
N VAL A 572 -8.21 -61.41 51.08
CA VAL A 572 -7.74 -62.42 50.14
C VAL A 572 -6.41 -62.94 50.67
N GLN A 573 -6.14 -64.23 50.59
CA GLN A 573 -4.81 -64.73 50.91
C GLN A 573 -3.85 -64.53 49.72
N ASP A 574 -2.53 -64.49 49.92
CA ASP A 574 -1.56 -64.34 48.82
C ASP A 574 -1.68 -65.40 47.70
N ASP A 575 -2.32 -66.55 47.95
CA ASP A 575 -2.62 -67.59 46.94
C ASP A 575 -3.93 -67.34 46.18
N GLY A 576 -4.57 -66.19 46.41
CA GLY A 576 -5.78 -65.76 45.74
C GLY A 576 -7.08 -66.28 46.33
N LEU A 577 -7.02 -67.01 47.45
CA LEU A 577 -8.22 -67.50 48.11
C LEU A 577 -8.94 -66.38 48.85
N LEU A 578 -10.20 -66.11 48.49
CA LEU A 578 -11.04 -65.16 49.22
C LEU A 578 -11.44 -65.77 50.57
N LEU A 579 -11.13 -65.05 51.65
CA LEU A 579 -11.47 -65.46 53.01
C LEU A 579 -12.84 -64.92 53.43
N TYR A 580 -13.25 -63.75 52.92
CA TYR A 580 -14.52 -63.14 53.29
C TYR A 580 -14.92 -61.98 52.37
N ASP A 581 -16.24 -61.83 52.21
CA ASP A 581 -16.93 -60.73 51.57
C ASP A 581 -18.09 -60.26 52.48
N THR A 582 -18.37 -58.97 52.45
CA THR A 582 -19.50 -58.34 53.15
C THR A 582 -20.85 -58.61 52.49
N ASP A 583 -20.92 -59.05 51.23
CA ASP A 583 -22.17 -59.53 50.60
C ASP A 583 -22.28 -61.07 50.61
N PRO A 584 -23.19 -61.67 51.39
CA PRO A 584 -23.41 -63.11 51.42
C PRO A 584 -24.11 -63.67 50.18
N ARG A 585 -24.68 -62.83 49.29
CA ARG A 585 -25.26 -63.24 47.99
C ARG A 585 -24.25 -63.18 46.85
N GLU A 586 -23.22 -62.37 47.02
CA GLU A 586 -22.01 -62.38 46.21
C GLU A 586 -20.87 -63.00 47.01
N ILE A 587 -21.05 -64.22 47.54
CA ILE A 587 -19.89 -64.99 48.03
C ILE A 587 -18.98 -65.22 46.81
N GLY A 588 -18.05 -64.28 46.65
CA GLY A 588 -17.87 -63.57 45.39
C GLY A 588 -16.63 -63.97 44.66
N LEU A 589 -16.53 -65.26 44.37
CA LEU A 589 -16.07 -65.70 43.06
C LEU A 589 -14.57 -65.45 42.80
N ASN A 590 -13.75 -66.18 43.56
CA ASN A 590 -12.28 -66.32 43.48
C ASN A 590 -11.64 -65.68 42.23
N LEU A 591 -11.12 -64.46 42.40
CA LEU A 591 -10.29 -63.71 41.43
C LEU A 591 -9.21 -64.56 40.74
N PHE A 592 -8.80 -65.67 41.33
CA PHE A 592 -7.70 -66.52 40.87
C PHE A 592 -8.08 -67.97 40.54
N ARG A 593 -9.34 -68.41 40.76
CA ARG A 593 -9.68 -69.85 40.66
C ARG A 593 -10.97 -70.22 39.96
N GLU A 594 -11.89 -69.29 39.73
CA GLU A 594 -13.15 -69.63 39.08
C GLU A 594 -13.09 -69.35 37.57
N GLU A 595 -13.25 -70.39 36.75
CA GLU A 595 -13.12 -70.32 35.28
C GLU A 595 -14.04 -69.28 34.62
N ARG A 596 -15.19 -68.98 35.24
CA ARG A 596 -16.15 -67.98 34.77
C ARG A 596 -15.58 -66.55 34.79
N PHE A 597 -14.66 -66.25 35.71
CA PHE A 597 -14.10 -64.91 35.93
C PHE A 597 -12.71 -64.74 35.31
N ASN A 598 -12.01 -65.85 35.02
CA ASN A 598 -10.83 -65.85 34.14
C ASN A 598 -11.14 -65.32 32.73
N GLN A 599 -12.42 -65.28 32.34
CA GLN A 599 -12.89 -64.75 31.06
C GLN A 599 -13.11 -63.23 31.05
N ILE A 600 -12.99 -62.55 32.20
CA ILE A 600 -13.05 -61.08 32.31
C ILE A 600 -11.61 -60.56 32.42
N PRO A 601 -10.99 -60.07 31.32
CA PRO A 601 -9.58 -59.71 31.30
C PRO A 601 -9.20 -58.65 32.34
N GLU A 602 -10.10 -57.70 32.61
CA GLU A 602 -9.89 -56.61 33.55
C GLU A 602 -9.78 -57.09 34.99
N LEU A 603 -10.63 -58.05 35.39
CA LEU A 603 -10.60 -58.66 36.72
C LEU A 603 -9.35 -59.51 36.92
N ARG A 604 -8.97 -60.28 35.89
CA ARG A 604 -7.73 -61.06 35.92
C ARG A 604 -6.49 -60.17 36.07
N GLN A 605 -6.42 -59.07 35.32
CA GLN A 605 -5.32 -58.13 35.42
C GLN A 605 -5.26 -57.46 36.79
N LEU A 606 -6.41 -57.12 37.38
CA LEU A 606 -6.47 -56.60 38.74
C LEU A 606 -5.98 -57.62 39.76
N ALA A 607 -6.41 -58.88 39.62
CA ALA A 607 -5.96 -59.99 40.46
C ALA A 607 -4.43 -60.14 40.43
N GLU A 608 -3.85 -60.20 39.23
CA GLU A 608 -2.39 -60.29 39.02
C GLU A 608 -1.67 -59.13 39.73
N LYS A 609 -2.17 -57.89 39.59
CA LYS A 609 -1.61 -56.72 40.28
C LYS A 609 -1.71 -56.81 41.81
N ILE A 610 -2.84 -57.29 42.34
CA ILE A 610 -3.02 -57.49 43.79
C ILE A 610 -2.02 -58.51 44.34
N ALA A 611 -1.77 -59.58 43.59
CA ALA A 611 -0.80 -60.62 43.97
C ALA A 611 0.63 -60.08 43.95
N GLU A 612 1.01 -59.32 42.92
CA GLU A 612 2.38 -58.82 42.73
C GLU A 612 2.74 -57.64 43.65
N GLN A 613 1.77 -56.80 44.02
CA GLN A 613 2.02 -55.53 44.74
C GLN A 613 1.64 -55.61 46.20
N ASP A 614 2.52 -55.12 47.09
CA ASP A 614 2.24 -55.11 48.52
C ASP A 614 1.13 -54.13 48.92
N ALA A 615 1.00 -53.02 48.20
CA ALA A 615 -0.16 -52.15 48.25
C ALA A 615 -0.33 -51.47 46.89
N GLY A 616 -1.55 -51.12 46.54
CA GLY A 616 -1.82 -50.50 45.26
C GLY A 616 -3.27 -50.08 45.07
N VAL A 617 -3.51 -49.41 43.96
CA VAL A 617 -4.86 -49.10 43.48
C VAL A 617 -4.99 -49.54 42.03
N GLY A 618 -6.14 -50.10 41.71
CA GLY A 618 -6.50 -50.55 40.38
C GLY A 618 -7.98 -50.33 40.15
N PHE A 619 -8.43 -50.64 38.94
CA PHE A 619 -9.83 -50.56 38.59
C PHE A 619 -10.20 -51.72 37.70
N TYR A 620 -11.48 -52.04 37.67
CA TYR A 620 -12.08 -53.01 36.77
C TYR A 620 -13.52 -52.59 36.46
N GLN A 621 -14.15 -53.27 35.51
CA GLN A 621 -15.58 -53.10 35.25
C GLN A 621 -16.33 -54.31 35.76
N SER A 622 -17.40 -54.07 36.52
CA SER A 622 -18.33 -55.11 36.94
C SER A 622 -19.74 -54.76 36.47
N GLN A 623 -20.48 -55.77 36.02
CA GLN A 623 -21.90 -55.65 35.74
C GLN A 623 -22.65 -56.60 36.67
N PRO A 624 -23.16 -56.10 37.82
CA PRO A 624 -23.96 -56.91 38.73
C PRO A 624 -25.22 -57.44 38.04
N ALA A 625 -25.69 -58.61 38.44
CA ALA A 625 -26.92 -59.18 37.91
C ALA A 625 -28.11 -58.27 38.20
N GLY A 626 -28.77 -57.77 37.15
CA GLY A 626 -29.93 -56.86 37.25
C GLY A 626 -29.64 -55.38 36.99
N GLN A 627 -28.43 -55.01 36.54
CA GLN A 627 -28.12 -53.66 36.05
C GLN A 627 -27.85 -53.63 34.54
N ASP A 628 -28.44 -52.66 33.83
CA ASP A 628 -28.34 -52.49 32.38
C ASP A 628 -26.99 -51.93 31.90
N GLN A 629 -26.14 -51.41 32.80
CA GLN A 629 -24.84 -50.83 32.45
C GLN A 629 -23.71 -51.34 33.38
N PRO A 630 -22.52 -51.62 32.84
CA PRO A 630 -21.35 -51.97 33.63
C PRO A 630 -20.89 -50.77 34.47
N SER A 631 -20.70 -50.99 35.77
CA SER A 631 -20.12 -50.03 36.71
C SER A 631 -18.60 -50.13 36.73
N ARG A 632 -17.90 -49.00 36.83
CA ARG A 632 -16.44 -49.01 37.07
C ARG A 632 -16.22 -49.11 38.56
N GLN A 633 -15.32 -49.99 38.95
CA GLN A 633 -14.98 -50.24 40.34
C GLN A 633 -13.54 -49.82 40.56
N ILE A 634 -13.28 -49.03 41.61
CA ILE A 634 -11.94 -48.69 42.06
C ILE A 634 -11.60 -49.59 43.26
N ALA A 635 -10.54 -50.36 43.12
CA ALA A 635 -10.05 -51.30 44.12
C ALA A 635 -8.72 -50.82 44.69
N ALA A 636 -8.61 -50.66 45.99
CA ALA A 636 -7.34 -50.43 46.66
C ALA A 636 -7.01 -51.60 47.57
N TRP A 637 -5.74 -52.04 47.60
CA TRP A 637 -5.34 -53.17 48.42
C TRP A 637 -4.08 -52.90 49.22
N VAL A 638 -3.96 -53.62 50.35
CA VAL A 638 -2.80 -53.56 51.25
C VAL A 638 -2.51 -54.95 51.80
N SER A 639 -1.23 -55.31 51.86
CA SER A 639 -0.78 -56.58 52.41
C SER A 639 -0.73 -56.55 53.93
N LEU A 640 -1.20 -57.65 54.51
CA LEU A 640 -1.33 -57.93 55.91
C LEU A 640 -0.57 -59.22 56.20
N ARG A 641 0.51 -59.16 57.00
CA ARG A 641 1.36 -60.32 57.29
C ARG A 641 1.34 -60.62 58.80
N PRO A 642 0.38 -61.40 59.30
CA PRO A 642 0.24 -61.68 60.74
C PRO A 642 1.31 -62.65 61.29
N ALA A 643 2.00 -63.40 60.41
CA ALA A 643 3.13 -64.28 60.72
C ALA A 643 4.13 -64.33 59.55
N GLU A 644 5.38 -64.72 59.81
CA GLU A 644 6.53 -64.66 58.87
C GLU A 644 6.41 -65.48 57.57
N ASN A 645 5.28 -66.14 57.31
CA ASN A 645 5.23 -67.08 56.19
C ASN A 645 3.94 -67.12 55.36
N ARG A 646 2.90 -66.31 55.67
CA ARG A 646 1.73 -66.16 54.79
C ARG A 646 1.14 -64.76 54.91
N GLY A 647 1.15 -64.01 53.81
CA GLY A 647 0.49 -62.72 53.70
C GLY A 647 -0.94 -62.86 53.19
N TRP A 648 -1.72 -61.88 53.59
CA TRP A 648 -3.11 -61.68 53.24
C TRP A 648 -3.19 -60.28 52.60
N LYS A 649 -4.19 -60.02 51.78
CA LYS A 649 -4.44 -58.74 51.12
C LYS A 649 -5.81 -58.27 51.57
N VAL A 650 -5.88 -57.07 52.08
CA VAL A 650 -7.15 -56.39 52.34
C VAL A 650 -7.44 -55.53 51.13
N VAL A 651 -8.57 -55.75 50.46
CA VAL A 651 -9.01 -55.01 49.28
C VAL A 651 -10.27 -54.23 49.64
N VAL A 652 -10.30 -52.94 49.33
CA VAL A 652 -11.46 -52.07 49.53
C VAL A 652 -11.94 -51.56 48.19
N LEU A 653 -13.25 -51.66 47.97
CA LEU A 653 -13.91 -51.37 46.71
C LEU A 653 -14.90 -50.23 46.85
N GLU A 654 -14.93 -49.36 45.85
CA GLU A 654 -15.96 -48.34 45.71
C GLU A 654 -16.33 -48.18 44.22
N ALA A 655 -17.64 -48.09 43.96
CA ALA A 655 -18.16 -47.82 42.62
C ALA A 655 -17.91 -46.37 42.22
N TRP A 656 -17.46 -46.15 40.99
CA TRP A 656 -17.17 -44.85 40.39
C TRP A 656 -18.02 -44.58 39.15
#